data_AF-A0A559IEK7-F1
#
_entry.id   AF-A0A559IEK7-F1
#
_cell.length_a   1.000
_cell.length_b   1.000
_cell.length_c   1.000
_cell.angle_alpha   90.00
_cell.angle_beta   90.00
_cell.angle_gamma   90.00
#
_symmetry.space_group_name_H-M   'P 1'
#
loop_
_entity.id
_entity.type
_entity.pdbx_description
1 polymer ?
#
loop_
_entity_poly.entity_id
_entity_poly.type
_entity_poly.pdbx_seq_one_letter_code
_entity_poly.pdbx_strand_id
1 'polypeptide(L)'
;MALQNIGALKFDGVNDYAMMSGLKGFPTGDSPRTIEMWIKPEDTGVNEVYFFSYGDIHKARSSFEIALNTRSDPSFRGCISIWAVDSQMRTKNPAIVDWNKWYHVAVSYVGGGLSAGLKIYIDGIRQEIVPINGVDSTTPLDTTLPVGYIGCRHNGHYFKGVVDEVRLWNTERVDYQIKDAMKKVLTGSETGLVSYWRTEETSGGTKVLDYTVSANHLDLYQGATIVQGEIDLQSGQKTEEIGLPVNLSTGTFDRMEYVDGKLQLKKLYEIRANGGSASFGDGSLERPYLIKDAQDFYSMRDKASSHYKMIQDIDFGVEPFLDGTYYGFDFYGTLDGNGHKIKNFKQIFRSQFCTGIFRRMLGNSAIKNLYIEDAYIELKGSSQYQGIICGLMLENSSLTNVHVSGSIKSRGGTDVYIGTIGSIGNKASITNMNLNVKIDIDEPILRRYVGLLAGYSNSDNKFNNVLIEGDIVGLNHDANYIGLIVGLNYTHNLDTVFINMDKVTSTFRHVNNQGYIGSTNNSFSNARKKEFELKDASLYSNWDKSVWSISMHNVPKMKIFNKSIFALAGSGEWESEALDMKDRYTLLNKLINVQNINEGSKIEIYTQTSEDGSNWSQYVPLRSDGSVMSPKARYAKVKVRMSAGRRRQESEVEGFNGEIDYDKSEFLVMNEQQINIKMNMERDFVKEETYTGGGHLYKAKLFANGIKRLNGLGVRKR
;
A
#
# COMPACT_ATOMS: atom_id res chain seq x y z
N MET A 1 11.96 25.70 -5.80
CA MET A 1 12.54 26.32 -4.58
C MET A 1 11.59 25.98 -3.44
N ALA A 2 12.12 25.55 -2.30
CA ALA A 2 11.31 25.33 -1.09
C ALA A 2 10.53 26.61 -0.77
N LEU A 3 9.25 26.49 -0.42
CA LEU A 3 8.55 27.59 0.23
C LEU A 3 9.19 27.72 1.59
N GLN A 4 9.73 28.90 1.91
CA GLN A 4 10.22 29.16 3.25
C GLN A 4 9.02 29.07 4.18
N ASN A 5 9.06 28.13 5.12
CA ASN A 5 8.14 28.09 6.22
C ASN A 5 8.37 29.33 7.08
N ILE A 6 7.34 30.15 7.25
CA ILE A 6 7.36 31.46 7.90
C ILE A 6 6.69 31.46 9.27
N GLY A 7 6.02 30.38 9.70
CA GLY A 7 5.31 30.31 10.98
C GLY A 7 5.44 28.97 11.73
N ALA A 8 5.29 28.97 13.06
CA ALA A 8 5.05 27.78 13.88
C ALA A 8 4.39 28.14 15.23
N LEU A 9 3.57 27.26 15.81
CA LEU A 9 2.92 27.47 17.12
C LEU A 9 3.91 27.28 18.26
N LYS A 10 4.03 28.26 19.16
CA LYS A 10 4.87 28.17 20.37
C LYS A 10 4.03 28.11 21.64
N PHE A 11 4.42 27.21 22.53
CA PHE A 11 3.82 26.97 23.85
C PHE A 11 4.88 27.04 24.96
N ASP A 12 4.56 27.72 26.05
CA ASP A 12 5.47 28.00 27.17
C ASP A 12 5.60 26.87 28.23
N GLY A 13 4.72 25.86 28.17
CA GLY A 13 4.66 24.76 29.13
C GLY A 13 3.99 25.08 30.46
N VAL A 14 3.32 26.22 30.59
CA VAL A 14 2.65 26.66 31.82
C VAL A 14 1.14 26.69 31.66
N ASN A 15 0.63 27.38 30.64
CA ASN A 15 -0.82 27.52 30.41
C ASN A 15 -1.22 27.72 28.95
N ASP A 16 -0.27 27.79 28.01
CA ASP A 16 -0.53 27.99 26.58
C ASP A 16 -1.18 26.77 25.93
N TYR A 17 -2.21 27.00 25.10
CA TYR A 17 -2.79 25.97 24.24
C TYR A 17 -3.53 26.59 23.04
N ALA A 18 -3.76 25.77 22.02
CA ALA A 18 -4.65 26.07 20.91
C ALA A 18 -5.88 25.14 21.00
N MET A 19 -7.08 25.70 20.92
CA MET A 19 -8.33 24.95 21.04
C MET A 19 -9.05 24.89 19.69
N MET A 20 -9.61 23.72 19.38
CA MET A 20 -10.48 23.49 18.23
C MET A 20 -11.90 23.18 18.71
N SER A 21 -12.89 23.85 18.12
CA SER A 21 -14.31 23.61 18.38
C SER A 21 -15.01 23.01 17.15
N GLY A 22 -16.10 22.26 17.35
CA GLY A 22 -16.91 21.69 16.27
C GLY A 22 -16.39 20.36 15.68
N LEU A 23 -15.06 20.17 15.57
CA LEU A 23 -14.40 18.91 15.16
C LEU A 23 -15.06 18.23 13.94
N LYS A 24 -15.45 19.01 12.93
CA LYS A 24 -16.17 18.54 11.76
C LYS A 24 -15.32 17.51 11.01
N GLY A 25 -15.89 16.31 10.82
CA GLY A 25 -15.25 15.21 10.09
C GLY A 25 -14.22 14.40 10.89
N PHE A 26 -14.02 14.71 12.18
CA PHE A 26 -13.12 13.94 13.02
C PHE A 26 -13.63 12.50 13.21
N PRO A 27 -12.74 11.50 13.21
CA PRO A 27 -13.10 10.13 13.53
C PRO A 27 -13.55 9.94 14.98
N THR A 28 -14.56 9.09 15.19
CA THR A 28 -15.05 8.63 16.50
C THR A 28 -14.95 7.12 16.63
N GLY A 29 -15.21 6.60 17.83
CA GLY A 29 -15.22 5.18 18.10
C GLY A 29 -13.91 4.54 17.66
N ASP A 30 -14.02 3.42 16.95
CA ASP A 30 -12.90 2.60 16.49
C ASP A 30 -12.46 2.89 15.05
N SER A 31 -12.97 3.96 14.45
CA SER A 31 -12.67 4.28 13.05
C SER A 31 -11.17 4.55 12.78
N PRO A 32 -10.67 4.29 11.56
CA PRO A 32 -9.32 4.64 11.18
C PRO A 32 -9.04 6.15 11.31
N ARG A 33 -7.79 6.51 11.61
CA ARG A 33 -7.34 7.91 11.70
C ARG A 33 -5.82 8.03 11.67
N THR A 34 -5.32 9.17 11.22
CA THR A 34 -3.92 9.53 11.35
C THR A 34 -3.78 10.96 11.83
N ILE A 35 -2.93 11.19 12.84
CA ILE A 35 -2.54 12.54 13.28
C ILE A 35 -1.04 12.67 13.07
N GLU A 36 -0.60 13.71 12.36
CA GLU A 36 0.82 13.97 12.14
C GLU A 36 1.14 15.46 12.30
N MET A 37 2.34 15.76 12.78
CA MET A 37 2.82 17.12 12.99
C MET A 37 4.33 17.14 13.18
N TRP A 38 4.93 18.30 12.96
CA TRP A 38 6.30 18.57 13.39
C TRP A 38 6.29 19.14 14.81
N ILE A 39 7.18 18.65 15.67
CA ILE A 39 7.39 19.17 17.02
C ILE A 39 8.86 19.49 17.27
N LYS A 40 9.14 20.56 18.01
CA LYS A 40 10.44 20.93 18.56
C LYS A 40 10.29 21.04 20.09
N PRO A 41 10.31 19.91 20.81
CA PRO A 41 10.06 19.88 22.25
C PRO A 41 11.23 20.48 23.03
N GLU A 42 10.94 21.31 24.02
CA GLU A 42 11.91 21.73 25.03
C GLU A 42 11.97 20.69 26.17
N ASP A 43 13.13 20.61 26.84
CA ASP A 43 13.31 19.65 27.93
C ASP A 43 12.50 20.06 29.17
N THR A 44 11.57 19.19 29.55
CA THR A 44 10.72 19.31 30.74
C THR A 44 11.07 18.26 31.80
N GLY A 45 12.21 17.58 31.64
CA GLY A 45 12.63 16.50 32.52
C GLY A 45 11.76 15.25 32.33
N VAL A 46 11.09 14.84 33.39
CA VAL A 46 10.17 13.68 33.42
C VAL A 46 8.71 14.10 33.52
N ASN A 47 8.41 15.39 33.34
CA ASN A 47 7.04 15.88 33.42
C ASN A 47 6.25 15.41 32.22
N GLU A 48 5.09 14.83 32.48
CA GLU A 48 4.12 14.43 31.47
C GLU A 48 3.50 15.66 30.80
N VAL A 49 3.60 15.70 29.47
CA VAL A 49 3.07 16.79 28.65
C VAL A 49 2.31 16.24 27.44
N TYR A 50 1.30 16.97 26.96
CA TYR A 50 0.48 16.59 25.82
C TYR A 50 0.58 17.63 24.74
N PHE A 51 0.88 17.20 23.52
CA PHE A 51 0.97 18.10 22.36
C PHE A 51 -0.23 17.99 21.43
N PHE A 52 -1.05 16.94 21.57
CA PHE A 52 -2.33 16.82 20.86
C PHE A 52 -3.34 15.99 21.64
N SER A 53 -4.59 16.43 21.69
CA SER A 53 -5.70 15.65 22.26
C SER A 53 -7.04 16.01 21.64
N TYR A 54 -7.96 15.06 21.52
CA TYR A 54 -9.38 15.36 21.30
C TYR A 54 -10.28 14.29 21.91
N GLY A 55 -11.53 14.67 22.19
CA GLY A 55 -12.55 13.80 22.78
C GLY A 55 -12.89 14.14 24.22
N ASP A 56 -13.71 13.29 24.85
CA ASP A 56 -14.19 13.49 26.23
C ASP A 56 -13.27 12.79 27.23
N ILE A 57 -12.61 13.58 28.07
CA ILE A 57 -11.72 13.05 29.12
C ILE A 57 -12.45 12.69 30.41
N HIS A 58 -13.70 13.15 30.58
CA HIS A 58 -14.49 13.01 31.82
C HIS A 58 -15.41 11.79 31.79
N LYS A 59 -15.90 11.39 30.61
CA LYS A 59 -16.74 10.20 30.42
C LYS A 59 -15.89 9.00 29.98
N ALA A 60 -15.49 8.15 30.92
CA ALA A 60 -14.70 6.92 30.67
C ALA A 60 -13.43 7.14 29.80
N ARG A 61 -12.91 8.37 29.77
CA ARG A 61 -11.75 8.79 28.97
C ARG A 61 -11.88 8.46 27.48
N SER A 62 -13.06 8.63 26.90
CA SER A 62 -13.36 8.55 25.47
C SER A 62 -12.63 9.61 24.59
N SER A 63 -11.33 9.78 24.79
CA SER A 63 -10.42 10.69 24.11
C SER A 63 -9.34 9.93 23.35
N PHE A 64 -8.69 10.60 22.40
CA PHE A 64 -7.47 10.15 21.74
C PHE A 64 -6.39 11.21 21.96
N GLU A 65 -5.32 10.82 22.66
CA GLU A 65 -4.35 11.76 23.21
C GLU A 65 -2.92 11.33 22.87
N ILE A 66 -2.07 12.29 22.51
CA ILE A 66 -0.65 12.09 22.20
C ILE A 66 0.19 12.86 23.22
N ALA A 67 0.98 12.10 23.98
CA ALA A 67 1.75 12.58 25.11
C ALA A 67 3.25 12.27 24.99
N LEU A 68 4.05 13.00 25.74
CA LEU A 68 5.47 12.78 25.97
C LEU A 68 5.70 12.61 27.48
N ASN A 69 6.59 11.68 27.86
CA ASN A 69 6.95 11.41 29.26
C ASN A 69 5.75 11.02 30.16
N THR A 70 4.89 10.10 29.70
CA THR A 70 3.58 9.75 30.32
C THR A 70 3.63 9.14 31.74
N ARG A 71 4.76 9.25 32.44
CA ARG A 71 4.93 9.07 33.88
C ARG A 71 6.08 9.94 34.36
N SER A 72 6.00 10.42 35.60
CA SER A 72 7.14 11.00 36.34
C SER A 72 8.18 9.94 36.71
N ASP A 73 8.59 9.14 35.73
CA ASP A 73 9.53 8.04 35.80
C ASP A 73 10.62 8.28 34.73
N PRO A 74 11.91 8.29 35.11
CA PRO A 74 13.01 8.44 34.17
C PRO A 74 12.97 7.49 32.97
N SER A 75 12.38 6.29 33.10
CA SER A 75 12.29 5.33 31.98
C SER A 75 11.31 5.75 30.88
N PHE A 76 10.43 6.72 31.15
CA PHE A 76 9.47 7.26 30.19
C PHE A 76 9.99 8.52 29.50
N ARG A 77 11.13 9.06 29.94
CA ARG A 77 11.70 10.27 29.38
C ARG A 77 11.99 10.10 27.89
N GLY A 78 11.47 11.02 27.07
CA GLY A 78 11.58 11.01 25.62
C GLY A 78 10.67 10.00 24.91
N CYS A 79 9.87 9.19 25.62
CA CYS A 79 8.93 8.27 25.00
C CYS A 79 7.63 8.97 24.61
N ILE A 80 7.16 8.72 23.38
CA ILE A 80 5.85 9.18 22.92
C ILE A 80 4.82 8.11 23.29
N SER A 81 3.71 8.54 23.87
CA SER A 81 2.63 7.66 24.29
C SER A 81 1.29 8.09 23.72
N ILE A 82 0.45 7.09 23.46
CA ILE A 82 -0.93 7.27 23.03
C ILE A 82 -1.85 6.77 24.14
N TRP A 83 -2.77 7.63 24.56
CA TRP A 83 -3.89 7.27 25.41
C TRP A 83 -5.17 7.27 24.60
N ALA A 84 -5.91 6.18 24.69
CA ALA A 84 -7.27 6.13 24.19
C ALA A 84 -8.14 5.27 25.10
N VAL A 85 -9.19 5.85 25.66
CA VAL A 85 -10.05 5.18 26.66
C VAL A 85 -9.18 4.72 27.84
N ASP A 86 -9.21 3.44 28.17
CA ASP A 86 -8.43 2.83 29.25
C ASP A 86 -7.10 2.23 28.75
N SER A 87 -6.83 2.31 27.45
CA SER A 87 -5.65 1.71 26.82
C SER A 87 -4.53 2.71 26.61
N GLN A 88 -3.30 2.25 26.83
CA GLN A 88 -2.10 3.09 26.79
C GLN A 88 -0.94 2.35 26.14
N MET A 89 -0.40 2.91 25.06
CA MET A 89 0.78 2.40 24.38
C MET A 89 1.85 3.49 24.34
N ARG A 90 3.13 3.10 24.37
CA ARG A 90 4.24 4.03 24.16
C ARG A 90 5.26 3.45 23.21
N THR A 91 6.13 4.31 22.68
CA THR A 91 7.38 3.85 22.07
C THR A 91 8.20 3.07 23.09
N LYS A 92 8.77 1.93 22.66
CA LYS A 92 9.59 1.05 23.50
C LYS A 92 10.82 1.76 24.04
N ASN A 93 11.47 2.52 23.16
CA ASN A 93 12.64 3.35 23.44
C ASN A 93 12.25 4.84 23.39
N PRO A 94 13.08 5.73 23.95
CA PRO A 94 12.92 7.18 23.77
C PRO A 94 12.91 7.54 22.28
N ALA A 95 11.83 8.19 21.85
CA ALA A 95 11.68 8.74 20.51
C ALA A 95 12.35 10.11 20.38
N ILE A 96 12.33 10.89 21.46
CA ILE A 96 12.99 12.19 21.58
C ILE A 96 14.26 11.99 22.40
N VAL A 97 15.40 12.11 21.74
CA VAL A 97 16.73 11.96 22.35
C VAL A 97 17.48 13.30 22.43
N ASP A 98 17.25 14.19 21.46
CA ASP A 98 17.86 15.51 21.39
C ASP A 98 16.78 16.59 21.52
N TRP A 99 16.72 17.24 22.68
CA TRP A 99 15.78 18.32 22.94
C TRP A 99 16.10 19.57 22.10
N ASN A 100 15.09 20.39 21.85
CA ASN A 100 15.16 21.58 21.00
C ASN A 100 15.50 21.29 19.52
N LYS A 101 15.24 20.07 19.03
CA LYS A 101 15.33 19.71 17.61
C LYS A 101 13.95 19.37 17.05
N TRP A 102 13.77 19.61 15.74
CA TRP A 102 12.57 19.23 15.02
C TRP A 102 12.49 17.72 14.81
N TYR A 103 11.31 17.17 15.10
CA TYR A 103 10.93 15.80 14.82
C TYR A 103 9.56 15.79 14.14
N HIS A 104 9.41 15.00 13.09
CA HIS A 104 8.08 14.70 12.57
C HIS A 104 7.48 13.52 13.32
N VAL A 105 6.37 13.73 14.02
CA VAL A 105 5.63 12.69 14.74
C VAL A 105 4.35 12.38 13.99
N ALA A 106 4.14 11.11 13.66
CA ALA A 106 2.87 10.64 13.11
C ALA A 106 2.34 9.45 13.89
N VAL A 107 1.03 9.45 14.12
CA VAL A 107 0.28 8.40 14.82
C VAL A 107 -0.81 7.92 13.88
N SER A 108 -0.68 6.70 13.37
CA SER A 108 -1.63 6.08 12.44
C SER A 108 -2.37 4.94 13.14
N TYR A 109 -3.68 4.88 12.94
CA TYR A 109 -4.58 3.93 13.58
C TYR A 109 -5.58 3.36 12.57
N VAL A 110 -5.70 2.04 12.50
CA VAL A 110 -6.57 1.33 11.54
C VAL A 110 -7.87 0.78 12.16
N GLY A 111 -8.01 0.81 13.48
CA GLY A 111 -9.09 0.10 14.20
C GLY A 111 -8.61 -1.18 14.88
N GLY A 112 -9.46 -1.78 15.71
CA GLY A 112 -9.19 -3.04 16.42
C GLY A 112 -8.42 -2.92 17.73
N GLY A 113 -8.45 -1.75 18.36
CA GLY A 113 -7.72 -1.44 19.61
C GLY A 113 -6.25 -1.06 19.39
N LEU A 114 -5.64 -0.37 20.36
CA LEU A 114 -4.30 0.20 20.21
C LEU A 114 -3.19 -0.83 19.92
N SER A 115 -3.20 -2.04 20.47
CA SER A 115 -2.12 -3.00 20.17
C SER A 115 -2.20 -3.59 18.77
N ALA A 116 -3.39 -3.72 18.20
CA ALA A 116 -3.56 -4.25 16.85
C ALA A 116 -3.45 -3.14 15.80
N GLY A 117 -4.02 -1.98 16.10
CA GLY A 117 -4.25 -0.93 15.12
C GLY A 117 -3.25 0.23 15.11
N LEU A 118 -2.49 0.44 16.19
CA LEU A 118 -1.66 1.63 16.36
C LEU A 118 -0.26 1.49 15.74
N LYS A 119 0.19 2.55 15.08
CA LYS A 119 1.55 2.74 14.60
C LYS A 119 2.03 4.16 14.94
N ILE A 120 3.22 4.27 15.51
CA ILE A 120 3.88 5.56 15.81
C ILE A 120 5.10 5.69 14.91
N TYR A 121 5.32 6.86 14.31
CA TYR A 121 6.43 7.17 13.42
C TYR A 121 7.16 8.42 13.89
N ILE A 122 8.49 8.39 13.79
CA ILE A 122 9.40 9.51 14.05
C ILE A 122 10.23 9.73 12.80
N ASP A 123 10.19 10.92 12.22
CA ASP A 123 10.85 11.27 10.96
C ASP A 123 10.55 10.28 9.82
N GLY A 124 9.31 9.78 9.79
CA GLY A 124 8.82 8.81 8.82
C GLY A 124 9.29 7.37 9.08
N ILE A 125 9.93 7.09 10.21
CA ILE A 125 10.40 5.75 10.61
C ILE A 125 9.50 5.19 11.72
N ARG A 126 8.91 4.01 11.47
CA ARG A 126 8.03 3.32 12.41
C ARG A 126 8.78 2.89 13.67
N GLN A 127 8.17 3.13 14.83
CA GLN A 127 8.70 2.79 16.14
C GLN A 127 8.09 1.46 16.65
N GLU A 128 8.88 0.71 17.42
CA GLU A 128 8.33 -0.37 18.26
C GLU A 128 7.53 0.24 19.41
N ILE A 129 6.37 -0.34 19.72
CA ILE A 129 5.50 0.13 20.80
C ILE A 129 5.25 -0.96 21.84
N VAL A 130 5.04 -0.55 23.08
CA VAL A 130 4.76 -1.42 24.24
C VAL A 130 3.62 -0.85 25.09
N PRO A 131 2.81 -1.70 25.74
CA PRO A 131 1.76 -1.25 26.64
C PRO A 131 2.34 -0.62 27.92
N ILE A 132 1.68 0.41 28.45
CA ILE A 132 2.07 1.09 29.70
C ILE A 132 1.41 0.44 30.93
N ASN A 133 0.25 -0.18 30.78
CA ASN A 133 -0.44 -1.01 31.78
C ASN A 133 -1.15 -2.14 31.03
N GLY A 134 -1.14 -3.37 31.54
CA GLY A 134 -1.68 -4.58 30.89
C GLY A 134 -3.20 -4.65 30.73
N VAL A 135 -3.82 -3.56 30.30
CA VAL A 135 -5.24 -3.47 29.89
C VAL A 135 -5.37 -4.04 28.48
N ASP A 136 -6.52 -4.63 28.18
CA ASP A 136 -6.79 -5.29 26.89
C ASP A 136 -6.75 -4.31 25.72
N SER A 137 -5.55 -4.18 25.15
CA SER A 137 -5.20 -3.24 24.09
C SER A 137 -5.81 -3.62 22.73
N THR A 138 -6.59 -4.70 22.66
CA THR A 138 -7.35 -5.13 21.47
C THR A 138 -8.81 -4.68 21.47
N THR A 139 -9.26 -4.01 22.54
CA THR A 139 -10.62 -3.50 22.62
C THR A 139 -10.82 -2.35 21.63
N PRO A 140 -11.85 -2.38 20.78
CA PRO A 140 -12.22 -1.28 19.91
C PRO A 140 -12.33 0.04 20.70
N LEU A 141 -11.81 1.13 20.15
CA LEU A 141 -11.86 2.43 20.82
C LEU A 141 -13.30 2.96 20.84
N ASP A 142 -13.66 3.63 21.93
CA ASP A 142 -14.94 4.36 22.07
C ASP A 142 -14.66 5.85 22.27
N THR A 143 -14.03 6.47 21.26
CA THR A 143 -13.68 7.90 21.28
C THR A 143 -14.87 8.79 20.89
N THR A 144 -15.01 9.95 21.51
CA THR A 144 -16.11 10.92 21.30
C THR A 144 -15.57 12.29 20.84
N LEU A 145 -16.44 13.28 20.58
CA LEU A 145 -16.06 14.58 19.98
C LEU A 145 -16.74 15.81 20.62
N PRO A 146 -16.40 16.23 21.85
CA PRO A 146 -16.80 17.56 22.29
C PRO A 146 -15.78 18.66 21.95
N VAL A 147 -14.46 18.39 22.03
CA VAL A 147 -13.40 19.40 21.93
C VAL A 147 -12.04 18.77 21.61
N GLY A 148 -11.12 19.56 21.03
CA GLY A 148 -9.71 19.17 20.85
C GLY A 148 -8.74 20.29 21.19
N TYR A 149 -7.49 19.92 21.43
CA TYR A 149 -6.41 20.79 21.88
C TYR A 149 -5.09 20.44 21.20
N ILE A 150 -4.29 21.47 20.92
CA ILE A 150 -2.86 21.37 20.63
C ILE A 150 -2.12 22.07 21.77
N GLY A 151 -1.07 21.42 22.28
CA GLY A 151 -0.23 21.96 23.35
C GLY A 151 -0.74 21.72 24.78
N CYS A 152 -1.85 21.01 24.98
CA CYS A 152 -2.26 20.56 26.31
C CYS A 152 -3.20 19.34 26.27
N ARG A 153 -3.49 18.82 27.46
CA ARG A 153 -4.62 17.94 27.73
C ARG A 153 -5.64 18.72 28.54
N HIS A 154 -6.77 19.08 27.95
CA HIS A 154 -7.94 19.68 28.62
C HIS A 154 -7.58 20.51 29.88
N ASN A 155 -7.09 21.74 29.67
CA ASN A 155 -6.70 22.67 30.75
C ASN A 155 -5.63 22.12 31.74
N GLY A 156 -4.68 21.31 31.27
CA GLY A 156 -3.54 20.81 32.06
C GLY A 156 -2.45 20.14 31.22
N HIS A 157 -1.33 19.77 31.86
CA HIS A 157 -0.19 19.07 31.24
C HIS A 157 0.32 19.71 29.94
N TYR A 158 0.68 20.99 30.07
CA TYR A 158 1.02 21.86 28.95
C TYR A 158 2.34 21.48 28.28
N PHE A 159 2.33 21.45 26.96
CA PHE A 159 3.52 21.24 26.13
C PHE A 159 4.41 22.48 26.18
N LYS A 160 5.73 22.23 26.26
CA LYS A 160 6.75 23.27 26.13
C LYS A 160 7.53 23.06 24.85
N GLY A 161 7.41 23.98 23.90
CA GLY A 161 8.11 23.90 22.63
C GLY A 161 7.31 24.45 21.47
N VAL A 162 7.69 24.01 20.27
CA VAL A 162 7.12 24.51 19.02
C VAL A 162 6.44 23.37 18.26
N VAL A 163 5.29 23.63 17.65
CA VAL A 163 4.52 22.68 16.83
C VAL A 163 4.21 23.31 15.49
N ASP A 164 4.26 22.54 14.42
CA ASP A 164 3.94 23.03 13.08
C ASP A 164 3.37 21.94 12.15
N GLU A 165 2.75 22.38 11.06
CA GLU A 165 2.24 21.54 9.97
C GLU A 165 1.33 20.40 10.47
N VAL A 166 0.39 20.74 11.35
CA VAL A 166 -0.48 19.76 12.02
C VAL A 166 -1.57 19.28 11.08
N ARG A 167 -1.67 17.97 10.90
CA ARG A 167 -2.60 17.31 9.98
C ARG A 167 -3.37 16.21 10.69
N LEU A 168 -4.66 16.13 10.39
CA LEU A 168 -5.53 15.04 10.82
C LEU A 168 -6.23 14.43 9.61
N TRP A 169 -6.16 13.10 9.53
CA TRP A 169 -6.79 12.30 8.50
C TRP A 169 -7.83 11.36 9.13
N ASN A 170 -8.94 11.12 8.42
CA ASN A 170 -9.93 10.10 8.80
C ASN A 170 -9.66 8.71 8.20
N THR A 171 -8.43 8.51 7.74
CA THR A 171 -7.94 7.25 7.19
C THR A 171 -6.64 6.84 7.88
N GLU A 172 -6.34 5.55 7.83
CA GLU A 172 -5.00 5.05 8.14
C GLU A 172 -4.04 5.50 7.03
N ARG A 173 -2.95 6.17 7.41
CA ARG A 173 -1.83 6.48 6.52
C ARG A 173 -0.74 5.44 6.75
N VAL A 174 -0.24 4.85 5.67
CA VAL A 174 0.79 3.80 5.73
C VAL A 174 2.21 4.37 5.64
N ASP A 175 3.22 3.57 5.99
CA ASP A 175 4.62 3.97 6.16
C ASP A 175 5.17 4.85 5.02
N TYR A 176 4.95 4.46 3.77
CA TYR A 176 5.46 5.21 2.62
C TYR A 176 4.76 6.56 2.43
N GLN A 177 3.46 6.64 2.77
CA GLN A 177 2.67 7.86 2.61
C GLN A 177 3.11 8.93 3.61
N ILE A 178 3.35 8.54 4.86
CA ILE A 178 3.87 9.42 5.91
C ILE A 178 5.27 9.92 5.52
N LYS A 179 6.17 9.01 5.15
CA LYS A 179 7.55 9.36 4.78
C LYS A 179 7.62 10.29 3.55
N ASP A 180 6.74 10.10 2.57
CA ASP A 180 6.72 10.91 1.35
C ASP A 180 6.06 12.29 1.56
N ALA A 181 5.03 12.39 2.40
CA ALA A 181 4.26 13.62 2.57
C ALA A 181 4.76 14.55 3.69
N MET A 182 5.54 14.06 4.66
CA MET A 182 5.94 14.82 5.85
C MET A 182 6.71 16.13 5.55
N LYS A 183 7.36 16.23 4.38
CA LYS A 183 8.08 17.45 3.93
C LYS A 183 7.36 18.23 2.84
N LYS A 184 6.11 17.87 2.50
CA LYS A 184 5.36 18.49 1.39
C LYS A 184 4.29 19.42 1.93
N VAL A 185 4.14 20.58 1.31
CA VAL A 185 2.95 21.43 1.53
C VAL A 185 1.75 20.76 0.84
N LEU A 186 0.68 20.54 1.61
CA LEU A 186 -0.59 20.00 1.11
C LEU A 186 -1.52 21.12 0.60
N THR A 187 -2.50 20.78 -0.24
CA THR A 187 -3.49 21.74 -0.75
C THR A 187 -4.67 21.93 0.19
N GLY A 188 -4.86 21.02 1.16
CA GLY A 188 -6.02 21.02 2.06
C GLY A 188 -7.25 20.30 1.48
N SER A 189 -7.15 19.82 0.24
CA SER A 189 -8.24 19.12 -0.46
C SER A 189 -7.95 17.64 -0.68
N GLU A 190 -6.91 17.10 -0.04
CA GLU A 190 -6.53 15.70 -0.15
C GLU A 190 -7.63 14.78 0.39
N THR A 191 -7.87 13.67 -0.30
CA THR A 191 -8.86 12.67 0.12
C THR A 191 -8.52 12.13 1.52
N GLY A 192 -9.49 12.26 2.42
CA GLY A 192 -9.39 11.80 3.80
C GLY A 192 -8.66 12.77 4.74
N LEU A 193 -8.16 13.90 4.26
CA LEU A 193 -7.65 14.98 5.10
C LEU A 193 -8.84 15.72 5.71
N VAL A 194 -8.90 15.74 7.04
CA VAL A 194 -9.99 16.35 7.81
C VAL A 194 -9.63 17.74 8.27
N SER A 195 -8.39 17.93 8.73
CA SER A 195 -7.88 19.23 9.16
C SER A 195 -6.41 19.36 8.83
N TYR A 196 -6.01 20.57 8.45
CA TYR A 196 -4.64 20.92 8.13
C TYR A 196 -4.37 22.35 8.57
N TRP A 197 -3.71 22.48 9.71
CA TRP A 197 -3.41 23.77 10.32
C TRP A 197 -2.00 24.20 9.93
N ARG A 198 -1.94 25.28 9.16
CA ARG A 198 -0.70 25.96 8.79
C ARG A 198 -0.68 27.35 9.40
N THR A 199 0.49 27.77 9.84
CA THR A 199 0.68 29.04 10.57
C THR A 199 1.23 30.16 9.68
N GLU A 200 1.29 29.91 8.36
CA GLU A 200 2.00 30.72 7.38
C GLU A 200 1.35 32.08 7.07
N GLU A 201 0.02 32.20 7.24
CA GLU A 201 -0.73 33.42 6.93
C GLU A 201 -1.06 34.28 8.16
N THR A 202 -0.76 33.79 9.35
CA THR A 202 -1.25 34.37 10.61
C THR A 202 -0.14 35.10 11.36
N SER A 203 0.42 36.15 10.76
CA SER A 203 1.30 37.05 11.51
C SER A 203 0.46 37.92 12.46
N GLY A 204 0.58 37.69 13.78
CA GLY A 204 0.01 38.56 14.82
C GLY A 204 -1.45 38.33 15.23
N GLY A 205 -2.11 37.25 14.79
CA GLY A 205 -3.49 36.91 15.16
C GLY A 205 -3.60 35.83 16.27
N THR A 206 -4.76 35.76 16.95
CA THR A 206 -5.08 34.72 17.95
C THR A 206 -5.77 33.50 17.33
N LYS A 207 -5.70 33.31 16.01
CA LYS A 207 -6.41 32.26 15.28
C LYS A 207 -5.50 31.63 14.24
N VAL A 208 -5.52 30.30 14.12
CA VAL A 208 -4.85 29.55 13.04
C VAL A 208 -5.89 28.90 12.15
N LEU A 209 -5.75 29.11 10.85
CA LEU A 209 -6.69 28.61 9.87
C LEU A 209 -6.47 27.11 9.61
N ASP A 210 -7.58 26.44 9.30
CA ASP A 210 -7.60 25.06 8.82
C ASP A 210 -7.79 25.19 7.31
N TYR A 211 -6.83 24.70 6.54
CA TYR A 211 -6.80 24.82 5.08
C TYR A 211 -7.73 23.83 4.39
N THR A 212 -8.45 23.01 5.14
CA THR A 212 -9.45 22.08 4.61
C THR A 212 -10.84 22.70 4.57
N VAL A 213 -11.75 22.05 3.82
CA VAL A 213 -13.18 22.38 3.80
C VAL A 213 -13.91 22.15 5.14
N SER A 214 -13.27 21.48 6.09
CA SER A 214 -13.84 21.26 7.42
C SER A 214 -13.80 22.53 8.26
N ALA A 215 -12.84 23.43 7.98
CA ALA A 215 -12.68 24.72 8.65
C ALA A 215 -12.64 24.61 10.19
N ASN A 216 -11.99 23.58 10.72
CA ASN A 216 -11.83 23.37 12.17
C ASN A 216 -10.73 24.29 12.73
N HIS A 217 -10.87 25.60 12.55
CA HIS A 217 -9.86 26.59 12.94
C HIS A 217 -9.48 26.47 14.43
N LEU A 218 -8.24 26.86 14.74
CA LEU A 218 -7.73 26.91 16.10
C LEU A 218 -7.81 28.32 16.66
N ASP A 219 -8.28 28.45 17.89
CA ASP A 219 -8.17 29.67 18.69
C ASP A 219 -7.00 29.52 19.69
N LEU A 220 -6.13 30.52 19.76
CA LEU A 220 -4.96 30.56 20.63
C LEU A 220 -5.31 31.19 21.98
N TYR A 221 -4.90 30.54 23.07
CA TYR A 221 -5.23 30.94 24.44
C TYR A 221 -3.98 31.19 25.29
N GLN A 222 -4.18 32.04 26.31
CA GLN A 222 -3.28 32.27 27.46
C GLN A 222 -1.85 32.76 27.19
N GLY A 223 -1.48 32.97 25.93
CA GLY A 223 -0.11 33.39 25.57
C GLY A 223 0.48 32.62 24.39
N ALA A 224 -0.21 31.58 23.91
CA ALA A 224 0.21 30.83 22.72
C ALA A 224 0.43 31.79 21.54
N THR A 225 1.62 31.75 20.95
CA THR A 225 2.05 32.67 19.88
C THR A 225 2.51 31.93 18.64
N ILE A 226 2.59 32.64 17.53
CA ILE A 226 3.22 32.16 16.30
C ILE A 226 4.63 32.74 16.24
N VAL A 227 5.63 31.87 16.13
CA VAL A 227 7.04 32.22 15.93
C VAL A 227 7.47 31.88 14.51
N GLN A 228 8.67 32.29 14.10
CA GLN A 228 9.20 31.96 12.79
C GLN A 228 9.38 30.43 12.65
N GLY A 229 8.86 29.88 11.54
CA GLY A 229 9.09 28.49 11.14
C GLY A 229 10.53 28.25 10.70
N GLU A 230 11.05 27.04 10.98
CA GLU A 230 12.44 26.65 10.67
C GLU A 230 12.51 25.34 9.87
N ILE A 231 11.39 24.87 9.30
CA ILE A 231 11.31 23.58 8.58
C ILE A 231 11.34 23.82 7.07
N ASP A 232 12.26 23.17 6.36
CA ASP A 232 12.32 23.21 4.91
C ASP A 232 11.19 22.36 4.28
N LEU A 233 10.10 23.03 3.87
CA LEU A 233 9.00 22.40 3.15
C LEU A 233 9.20 22.48 1.63
N GLN A 234 8.99 21.35 0.96
CA GLN A 234 9.04 21.27 -0.49
C GLN A 234 7.70 21.76 -1.06
N SER A 235 7.75 22.76 -1.95
CA SER A 235 6.61 23.20 -2.74
C SER A 235 6.22 22.06 -3.70
N GLY A 236 5.29 21.22 -3.29
CA GLY A 236 4.79 20.12 -4.10
C GLY A 236 3.64 20.60 -4.97
N GLN A 237 3.90 20.94 -6.23
CA GLN A 237 2.88 20.80 -7.28
C GLN A 237 3.37 19.80 -8.31
N LYS A 238 2.86 18.57 -8.21
CA LYS A 238 2.12 17.94 -9.31
C LYS A 238 1.35 16.69 -8.83
N THR A 239 0.04 16.84 -8.66
CA THR A 239 -0.94 15.78 -8.94
C THR A 239 -1.97 16.41 -9.87
N GLU A 240 -1.87 16.14 -11.17
CA GLU A 240 -3.00 16.37 -12.07
C GLU A 240 -3.95 15.18 -11.89
N GLU A 241 -4.96 15.35 -11.05
CA GLU A 241 -6.21 14.60 -11.10
C GLU A 241 -7.17 15.39 -11.99
N ILE A 242 -7.42 14.93 -13.22
CA ILE A 242 -8.52 15.45 -14.03
C ILE A 242 -9.29 14.26 -14.62
N GLY A 243 -10.54 14.16 -14.16
CA GLY A 243 -11.46 13.06 -14.32
C GLY A 243 -11.60 12.32 -13.00
N LEU A 244 -12.49 12.76 -12.12
CA LEU A 244 -12.82 12.01 -10.90
C LEU A 244 -13.26 10.59 -11.32
N PRO A 245 -12.50 9.53 -10.99
CA PRO A 245 -12.96 8.18 -11.19
C PRO A 245 -14.05 7.87 -10.16
N VAL A 246 -15.05 7.08 -10.55
CA VAL A 246 -15.85 6.37 -9.55
C VAL A 246 -14.88 5.42 -8.83
N ASN A 247 -14.58 5.72 -7.56
CA ASN A 247 -13.80 4.81 -6.74
C ASN A 247 -14.68 3.58 -6.44
N LEU A 248 -14.47 2.48 -7.15
CA LEU A 248 -15.23 1.23 -6.97
C LEU A 248 -14.83 0.47 -5.69
N SER A 249 -13.79 0.91 -4.98
CA SER A 249 -13.37 0.34 -3.68
C SER A 249 -13.94 1.10 -2.47
N THR A 250 -14.33 2.37 -2.64
CA THR A 250 -14.97 3.18 -1.58
C THR A 250 -16.43 3.51 -1.90
N GLY A 251 -16.86 3.39 -3.15
CA GLY A 251 -18.26 3.23 -3.52
C GLY A 251 -18.63 1.78 -3.24
N THR A 252 -19.19 1.53 -2.06
CA THR A 252 -19.70 0.20 -1.69
C THR A 252 -20.82 -0.20 -2.62
N PHE A 253 -20.50 -0.89 -3.71
CA PHE A 253 -21.45 -1.80 -4.33
C PHE A 253 -21.46 -3.05 -3.46
N ASP A 254 -22.43 -3.13 -2.53
CA ASP A 254 -22.64 -4.36 -1.81
C ASP A 254 -22.88 -5.46 -2.85
N ARG A 255 -22.04 -6.51 -2.83
CA ARG A 255 -22.18 -7.70 -3.70
C ARG A 255 -21.86 -7.47 -5.18
N MET A 256 -20.84 -6.67 -5.50
CA MET A 256 -20.13 -6.71 -6.79
C MET A 256 -18.67 -7.14 -6.60
N GLU A 257 -18.05 -7.72 -7.62
CA GLU A 257 -16.64 -8.10 -7.70
C GLU A 257 -16.01 -7.64 -9.03
N TYR A 258 -14.68 -7.47 -9.06
CA TYR A 258 -13.94 -7.03 -10.24
C TYR A 258 -13.13 -8.20 -10.81
N VAL A 259 -13.52 -8.69 -12.00
CA VAL A 259 -12.91 -9.86 -12.66
C VAL A 259 -12.65 -9.53 -14.13
N ASP A 260 -11.41 -9.76 -14.58
CA ASP A 260 -10.96 -9.58 -15.97
C ASP A 260 -11.30 -8.21 -16.60
N GLY A 261 -11.12 -7.13 -15.82
CA GLY A 261 -11.35 -5.77 -16.31
C GLY A 261 -12.82 -5.33 -16.35
N LYS A 262 -13.75 -6.15 -15.83
CA LYS A 262 -15.19 -5.89 -15.81
C LYS A 262 -15.73 -5.99 -14.37
N LEU A 263 -16.66 -5.10 -14.04
CA LEU A 263 -17.38 -5.10 -12.76
C LEU A 263 -18.56 -6.08 -12.85
N GLN A 264 -18.70 -7.06 -11.95
CA GLN A 264 -19.70 -8.13 -12.01
C GLN A 264 -20.43 -8.31 -10.67
N LEU A 265 -21.64 -8.88 -10.64
CA LEU A 265 -22.36 -9.21 -9.40
C LEU A 265 -21.70 -10.39 -8.66
N LYS A 266 -21.46 -10.23 -7.37
CA LYS A 266 -21.07 -11.29 -6.44
C LYS A 266 -22.24 -12.26 -6.28
N LYS A 267 -22.05 -13.51 -6.73
CA LYS A 267 -23.09 -14.55 -6.78
C LYS A 267 -23.58 -14.85 -5.35
N LEU A 268 -24.87 -14.61 -5.07
CA LEU A 268 -25.41 -14.59 -3.70
C LEU A 268 -25.88 -15.93 -3.14
N TYR A 269 -26.00 -16.97 -3.96
CA TYR A 269 -26.32 -18.32 -3.48
C TYR A 269 -25.70 -19.37 -4.39
N GLU A 270 -24.85 -20.23 -3.82
CA GLU A 270 -24.69 -21.59 -4.29
C GLU A 270 -25.81 -22.43 -3.66
N ILE A 271 -26.63 -23.06 -4.49
CA ILE A 271 -27.36 -24.25 -4.05
C ILE A 271 -26.27 -25.27 -3.75
N ARG A 272 -26.03 -25.55 -2.47
CA ARG A 272 -25.24 -26.72 -2.07
C ARG A 272 -26.00 -27.95 -2.52
N ALA A 273 -25.64 -28.49 -3.68
CA ALA A 273 -25.82 -29.92 -3.89
C ALA A 273 -24.88 -30.62 -2.92
N ASN A 274 -25.43 -31.51 -2.11
CA ASN A 274 -24.68 -32.38 -1.21
C ASN A 274 -23.45 -32.98 -1.92
N GLY A 275 -22.26 -32.75 -1.36
CA GLY A 275 -21.05 -33.52 -1.63
C GLY A 275 -20.49 -33.44 -3.05
N GLY A 276 -19.40 -32.70 -3.23
CA GLY A 276 -18.55 -32.84 -4.41
C GLY A 276 -17.89 -31.53 -4.83
N SER A 277 -16.56 -31.54 -4.90
CA SER A 277 -15.74 -30.51 -5.53
C SER A 277 -16.29 -30.21 -6.93
N ALA A 278 -16.88 -29.03 -7.12
CA ALA A 278 -17.15 -28.47 -8.43
C ALA A 278 -16.35 -27.17 -8.55
N SER A 279 -15.03 -27.30 -8.55
CA SER A 279 -14.10 -26.31 -9.09
C SER A 279 -14.59 -25.86 -10.47
N PHE A 280 -14.62 -24.56 -10.74
CA PHE A 280 -15.17 -23.95 -11.97
C PHE A 280 -14.36 -24.23 -13.27
N GLY A 281 -13.73 -25.41 -13.38
CA GLY A 281 -13.00 -25.94 -14.55
C GLY A 281 -12.95 -27.46 -14.49
N ASP A 282 -12.44 -28.12 -15.52
CA ASP A 282 -12.26 -29.58 -15.55
C ASP A 282 -10.80 -30.01 -15.30
N GLY A 283 -9.89 -29.04 -15.14
CA GLY A 283 -8.47 -29.27 -14.88
C GLY A 283 -7.64 -29.45 -16.15
N SER A 284 -8.25 -29.30 -17.33
CA SER A 284 -7.55 -29.19 -18.61
C SER A 284 -6.90 -27.81 -18.79
N LEU A 285 -6.01 -27.69 -19.77
CA LEU A 285 -5.33 -26.42 -20.08
C LEU A 285 -6.31 -25.32 -20.50
N GLU A 286 -7.38 -25.67 -21.22
CA GLU A 286 -8.41 -24.73 -21.67
C GLU A 286 -9.37 -24.34 -20.54
N ARG A 287 -9.60 -25.25 -19.59
CA ARG A 287 -10.54 -25.06 -18.47
C ARG A 287 -9.87 -25.46 -17.16
N PRO A 288 -8.86 -24.69 -16.71
CA PRO A 288 -8.14 -24.99 -15.48
C PRO A 288 -9.09 -24.91 -14.28
N TYR A 289 -8.78 -25.68 -13.24
CA TYR A 289 -9.47 -25.53 -11.96
C TYR A 289 -9.22 -24.14 -11.37
N LEU A 290 -10.30 -23.44 -11.02
CA LEU A 290 -10.23 -22.11 -10.44
C LEU A 290 -10.03 -22.21 -8.93
N ILE A 291 -8.99 -21.52 -8.42
CA ILE A 291 -8.64 -21.48 -7.01
C ILE A 291 -9.12 -20.16 -6.41
N LYS A 292 -10.06 -20.23 -5.47
CA LYS A 292 -10.60 -19.05 -4.76
C LYS A 292 -10.10 -18.93 -3.32
N ASP A 293 -9.73 -20.01 -2.66
CA ASP A 293 -9.31 -19.93 -1.25
C ASP A 293 -8.20 -20.94 -0.93
N ALA A 294 -7.72 -20.89 0.31
CA ALA A 294 -6.62 -21.76 0.77
C ALA A 294 -7.03 -23.25 0.77
N GLN A 295 -8.32 -23.56 0.95
CA GLN A 295 -8.79 -24.93 0.92
C GLN A 295 -8.79 -25.49 -0.50
N ASP A 296 -9.24 -24.72 -1.49
CA ASP A 296 -9.13 -25.09 -2.91
C ASP A 296 -7.68 -25.30 -3.31
N PHE A 297 -6.79 -24.39 -2.87
CA PHE A 297 -5.35 -24.52 -3.10
C PHE A 297 -4.80 -25.81 -2.48
N TYR A 298 -5.17 -26.10 -1.24
CA TYR A 298 -4.75 -27.31 -0.54
C TYR A 298 -5.27 -28.60 -1.22
N SER A 299 -6.46 -28.54 -1.82
CA SER A 299 -7.14 -29.65 -2.50
C SER A 299 -6.55 -29.97 -3.88
N MET A 300 -5.66 -29.12 -4.41
CA MET A 300 -4.89 -29.41 -5.63
C MET A 300 -4.13 -30.75 -5.55
N ARG A 301 -3.79 -31.20 -4.34
CA ARG A 301 -3.14 -32.50 -4.10
C ARG A 301 -3.92 -33.69 -4.65
N ASP A 302 -5.24 -33.60 -4.72
CA ASP A 302 -6.10 -34.70 -5.18
C ASP A 302 -5.99 -34.87 -6.70
N LYS A 303 -5.56 -33.83 -7.42
CA LYS A 303 -5.39 -33.79 -8.87
C LYS A 303 -4.11 -33.05 -9.25
N ALA A 304 -2.98 -33.46 -8.68
CA ALA A 304 -1.72 -32.72 -8.75
C ALA A 304 -1.12 -32.52 -10.15
N SER A 305 -1.62 -33.26 -11.17
CA SER A 305 -1.23 -33.13 -12.58
C SER A 305 -2.12 -32.20 -13.39
N SER A 306 -3.18 -31.64 -12.80
CA SER A 306 -4.13 -30.75 -13.51
C SER A 306 -3.61 -29.32 -13.64
N HIS A 307 -4.33 -28.53 -14.44
CA HIS A 307 -4.07 -27.10 -14.62
C HIS A 307 -4.94 -26.27 -13.68
N TYR A 308 -4.37 -25.23 -13.09
CA TYR A 308 -4.97 -24.40 -12.05
C TYR A 308 -4.78 -22.92 -12.35
N LYS A 309 -5.77 -22.10 -12.00
CA LYS A 309 -5.72 -20.64 -12.10
C LYS A 309 -6.31 -19.99 -10.86
N MET A 310 -5.56 -19.11 -10.21
CA MET A 310 -6.09 -18.29 -9.12
C MET A 310 -7.01 -17.20 -9.66
N ILE A 311 -8.14 -16.99 -8.99
CA ILE A 311 -9.10 -15.94 -9.36
C ILE A 311 -9.15 -14.79 -8.34
N GLN A 312 -8.50 -14.98 -7.19
CA GLN A 312 -8.31 -13.96 -6.17
C GLN A 312 -7.06 -14.25 -5.35
N ASP A 313 -6.70 -13.32 -4.48
CA ASP A 313 -5.63 -13.53 -3.51
C ASP A 313 -6.04 -14.63 -2.52
N ILE A 314 -5.10 -15.49 -2.18
CA ILE A 314 -5.29 -16.67 -1.34
C ILE A 314 -4.63 -16.42 0.01
N ASP A 315 -5.44 -16.42 1.07
CA ASP A 315 -4.99 -16.17 2.44
C ASP A 315 -4.92 -17.48 3.22
N PHE A 316 -3.72 -17.87 3.63
CA PHE A 316 -3.48 -19.03 4.51
C PHE A 316 -3.59 -18.70 6.00
N GLY A 317 -3.90 -17.44 6.35
CA GLY A 317 -4.20 -16.99 7.71
C GLY A 317 -5.59 -17.40 8.19
N VAL A 318 -6.04 -18.60 7.85
CA VAL A 318 -7.35 -19.17 8.17
C VAL A 318 -7.20 -20.62 8.64
N GLU A 319 -8.12 -21.11 9.46
CA GLU A 319 -8.17 -22.54 9.83
C GLU A 319 -8.35 -23.42 8.58
N PRO A 320 -7.72 -24.61 8.50
CA PRO A 320 -6.84 -25.25 9.49
C PRO A 320 -5.35 -24.89 9.36
N PHE A 321 -5.00 -23.82 8.63
CA PHE A 321 -3.61 -23.51 8.26
C PHE A 321 -2.92 -22.50 9.19
N LEU A 322 -3.66 -21.91 10.14
CA LEU A 322 -3.19 -20.83 11.04
C LEU A 322 -1.95 -21.18 11.84
N ASP A 323 -1.84 -22.43 12.29
CA ASP A 323 -0.77 -22.94 13.13
C ASP A 323 0.52 -23.27 12.33
N GLY A 324 0.46 -23.18 11.00
CA GLY A 324 1.55 -23.55 10.10
C GLY A 324 1.61 -25.04 9.78
N THR A 325 0.57 -25.81 10.08
CA THR A 325 0.46 -27.23 9.71
C THR A 325 0.02 -27.37 8.25
N TYR A 326 0.91 -27.03 7.32
CA TYR A 326 0.70 -27.22 5.89
C TYR A 326 1.73 -28.21 5.32
N TYR A 327 1.25 -29.37 4.86
CA TYR A 327 2.12 -30.36 4.20
C TYR A 327 2.11 -30.12 2.69
N GLY A 328 3.24 -29.72 2.11
CA GLY A 328 3.36 -29.63 0.66
C GLY A 328 3.14 -30.98 -0.03
N PHE A 329 2.76 -30.96 -1.31
CA PHE A 329 2.54 -32.16 -2.13
C PHE A 329 3.38 -32.09 -3.41
N ASP A 330 3.56 -33.24 -4.07
CA ASP A 330 4.26 -33.28 -5.34
C ASP A 330 3.37 -32.73 -6.44
N PHE A 331 3.89 -31.80 -7.24
CA PHE A 331 3.15 -31.09 -8.27
C PHE A 331 3.69 -31.41 -9.66
N TYR A 332 2.78 -31.75 -10.56
CA TYR A 332 3.06 -32.17 -11.92
C TYR A 332 2.37 -31.28 -12.97
N GLY A 333 1.39 -30.49 -12.53
CA GLY A 333 0.54 -29.67 -13.39
C GLY A 333 1.04 -28.24 -13.59
N THR A 334 0.10 -27.32 -13.87
CA THR A 334 0.42 -25.90 -13.99
C THR A 334 -0.40 -25.04 -13.06
N LEU A 335 0.21 -24.04 -12.43
CA LEU A 335 -0.47 -23.03 -11.63
C LEU A 335 -0.24 -21.64 -12.23
N ASP A 336 -1.32 -21.00 -12.68
CA ASP A 336 -1.33 -19.59 -13.05
C ASP A 336 -1.85 -18.76 -11.87
N GLY A 337 -0.96 -18.04 -11.19
CA GLY A 337 -1.33 -17.11 -10.14
C GLY A 337 -2.14 -15.92 -10.65
N ASN A 338 -2.19 -15.66 -11.97
CA ASN A 338 -2.98 -14.61 -12.60
C ASN A 338 -2.77 -13.21 -11.97
N GLY A 339 -1.56 -12.96 -11.46
CA GLY A 339 -1.20 -11.70 -10.78
C GLY A 339 -1.75 -11.58 -9.36
N HIS A 340 -2.24 -12.67 -8.76
CA HIS A 340 -2.74 -12.72 -7.39
C HIS A 340 -1.68 -13.14 -6.38
N LYS A 341 -1.96 -12.83 -5.11
CA LYS A 341 -1.09 -13.10 -3.99
C LYS A 341 -1.45 -14.38 -3.24
N ILE A 342 -0.44 -15.08 -2.74
CA ILE A 342 -0.54 -16.00 -1.60
C ILE A 342 -0.02 -15.24 -0.38
N LYS A 343 -0.84 -15.15 0.66
CA LYS A 343 -0.55 -14.38 1.88
C LYS A 343 -0.57 -15.27 3.11
N ASN A 344 0.13 -14.84 4.16
CA ASN A 344 0.13 -15.48 5.48
C ASN A 344 0.48 -16.98 5.43
N PHE A 345 1.23 -17.43 4.42
CA PHE A 345 1.63 -18.83 4.30
C PHE A 345 2.67 -19.16 5.36
N LYS A 346 2.36 -20.13 6.21
CA LYS A 346 3.24 -20.61 7.27
C LYS A 346 3.45 -22.11 7.17
N GLN A 347 4.68 -22.54 7.41
CA GLN A 347 5.01 -23.96 7.53
C GLN A 347 5.94 -24.16 8.72
N ILE A 348 5.44 -24.81 9.78
CA ILE A 348 6.19 -25.00 11.03
C ILE A 348 6.22 -26.48 11.38
N PHE A 349 7.39 -27.11 11.26
CA PHE A 349 7.53 -28.55 11.50
C PHE A 349 8.71 -28.91 12.39
N ARG A 350 8.58 -30.04 13.10
CA ARG A 350 9.71 -30.65 13.81
C ARG A 350 10.70 -31.32 12.86
N SER A 351 10.22 -32.05 11.85
CA SER A 351 11.06 -32.62 10.80
C SER A 351 10.17 -32.93 9.59
N GLN A 352 10.68 -32.63 8.39
CA GLN A 352 10.05 -32.94 7.11
C GLN A 352 11.14 -33.24 6.10
N PHE A 353 10.83 -34.04 5.09
CA PHE A 353 11.79 -34.34 4.03
C PHE A 353 12.01 -33.14 3.09
N CYS A 354 10.91 -32.48 2.68
CA CYS A 354 10.93 -31.23 1.94
C CYS A 354 9.97 -30.22 2.56
N THR A 355 10.30 -28.93 2.48
CA THR A 355 9.37 -27.82 2.75
C THR A 355 8.91 -27.13 1.46
N GLY A 356 7.93 -26.25 1.57
CA GLY A 356 7.40 -25.41 0.50
C GLY A 356 5.90 -25.58 0.29
N ILE A 357 5.33 -24.65 -0.47
CA ILE A 357 3.94 -24.73 -0.99
C ILE A 357 3.74 -26.05 -1.73
N PHE A 358 4.76 -26.49 -2.47
CA PHE A 358 4.89 -27.81 -3.05
C PHE A 358 6.06 -28.54 -2.43
N ARG A 359 5.96 -29.86 -2.29
CA ARG A 359 7.07 -30.70 -1.83
C ARG A 359 8.12 -30.82 -2.93
N ARG A 360 7.67 -31.16 -4.14
CA ARG A 360 8.49 -31.32 -5.35
C ARG A 360 7.74 -30.79 -6.56
N MET A 361 8.47 -30.17 -7.49
CA MET A 361 7.99 -29.84 -8.84
C MET A 361 8.63 -30.80 -9.84
N LEU A 362 7.80 -31.53 -10.58
CA LEU A 362 8.16 -32.65 -11.46
C LEU A 362 7.30 -32.63 -12.74
N GLY A 363 7.55 -33.51 -13.70
CA GLY A 363 6.64 -33.75 -14.83
C GLY A 363 6.49 -32.58 -15.80
N ASN A 364 7.49 -31.70 -15.90
CA ASN A 364 7.42 -30.41 -16.60
C ASN A 364 6.39 -29.43 -15.99
N SER A 365 6.17 -29.52 -14.67
CA SER A 365 5.28 -28.60 -13.95
C SER A 365 5.66 -27.13 -14.14
N ALA A 366 4.68 -26.23 -14.13
CA ALA A 366 4.91 -24.81 -14.33
C ALA A 366 4.13 -23.95 -13.35
N ILE A 367 4.80 -22.97 -12.74
CA ILE A 367 4.14 -21.92 -11.97
C ILE A 367 4.40 -20.59 -12.68
N LYS A 368 3.34 -19.81 -12.89
CA LYS A 368 3.47 -18.48 -13.50
C LYS A 368 2.63 -17.43 -12.81
N ASN A 369 3.04 -16.17 -12.93
CA ASN A 369 2.25 -14.99 -12.53
C ASN A 369 1.83 -15.00 -11.05
N LEU A 370 2.69 -15.49 -10.16
CA LEU A 370 2.37 -15.72 -8.75
C LEU A 370 3.17 -14.80 -7.84
N TYR A 371 2.49 -14.15 -6.89
CA TYR A 371 3.12 -13.36 -5.83
C TYR A 371 2.99 -14.11 -4.51
N ILE A 372 4.11 -14.47 -3.87
CA ILE A 372 4.11 -15.05 -2.53
C ILE A 372 4.56 -13.96 -1.57
N GLU A 373 3.67 -13.55 -0.67
CA GLU A 373 3.85 -12.45 0.28
C GLU A 373 4.17 -12.99 1.67
N ASP A 374 5.36 -12.66 2.14
CA ASP A 374 5.86 -12.83 3.50
C ASP A 374 5.68 -14.26 4.05
N ALA A 375 6.01 -15.25 3.21
CA ALA A 375 5.97 -16.66 3.60
C ALA A 375 6.94 -16.94 4.76
N TYR A 376 6.52 -17.78 5.70
CA TYR A 376 7.32 -18.15 6.86
C TYR A 376 7.51 -19.66 6.95
N ILE A 377 8.77 -20.10 6.93
CA ILE A 377 9.14 -21.50 7.13
C ILE A 377 10.02 -21.62 8.36
N GLU A 378 9.60 -22.45 9.32
CA GLU A 378 10.39 -22.79 10.50
C GLU A 378 10.53 -24.31 10.63
N LEU A 379 11.78 -24.75 10.73
CA LEU A 379 12.10 -26.13 11.05
C LEU A 379 12.73 -26.22 12.43
N LYS A 380 12.17 -27.08 13.27
CA LYS A 380 12.63 -27.32 14.65
C LYS A 380 13.53 -28.55 14.77
N GLY A 381 13.86 -29.20 13.65
CA GLY A 381 14.69 -30.40 13.54
C GLY A 381 15.02 -30.69 12.06
N SER A 382 15.60 -31.84 11.75
CA SER A 382 16.27 -32.06 10.45
C SER A 382 15.31 -32.08 9.25
N SER A 383 15.71 -31.41 8.17
CA SER A 383 15.13 -31.50 6.84
C SER A 383 16.23 -31.41 5.80
N GLN A 384 16.14 -32.21 4.74
CA GLN A 384 17.16 -32.23 3.69
C GLN A 384 16.95 -31.12 2.66
N TYR A 385 15.71 -30.85 2.25
CA TYR A 385 15.42 -29.90 1.17
C TYR A 385 14.44 -28.81 1.63
N GLN A 386 14.90 -27.58 1.73
CA GLN A 386 14.17 -26.49 2.35
C GLN A 386 13.92 -25.38 1.32
N GLY A 387 12.65 -25.23 0.92
CA GLY A 387 12.19 -24.24 -0.04
C GLY A 387 10.92 -23.54 0.42
N ILE A 388 10.71 -22.29 -0.03
CA ILE A 388 9.42 -21.57 0.07
C ILE A 388 8.46 -22.07 -1.00
N ILE A 389 8.92 -22.14 -2.25
CA ILE A 389 8.12 -22.68 -3.36
C ILE A 389 8.13 -24.20 -3.28
N CYS A 390 9.33 -24.81 -3.31
CA CYS A 390 9.49 -26.25 -3.20
C CYS A 390 10.88 -26.67 -2.72
N GLY A 391 10.96 -27.81 -2.05
CA GLY A 391 12.23 -28.40 -1.65
C GLY A 391 13.04 -28.89 -2.85
N LEU A 392 12.38 -29.51 -3.83
CA LEU A 392 13.03 -30.02 -5.05
C LEU A 392 12.31 -29.54 -6.31
N MET A 393 13.06 -28.92 -7.21
CA MET A 393 12.61 -28.58 -8.55
C MET A 393 13.36 -29.44 -9.56
N LEU A 394 12.67 -30.33 -10.25
CA LEU A 394 13.27 -31.38 -11.08
C LEU A 394 12.69 -31.34 -12.50
N GLU A 395 13.39 -32.01 -13.41
CA GLU A 395 13.03 -32.09 -14.83
C GLU A 395 12.87 -30.70 -15.48
N ASN A 396 12.07 -30.56 -16.54
CA ASN A 396 11.88 -29.26 -17.21
C ASN A 396 10.83 -28.39 -16.49
N SER A 397 10.77 -28.46 -15.14
CA SER A 397 9.85 -27.62 -14.38
C SER A 397 10.23 -26.14 -14.54
N SER A 398 9.24 -25.24 -14.42
CA SER A 398 9.47 -23.81 -14.67
C SER A 398 8.77 -22.86 -13.71
N LEU A 399 9.42 -21.73 -13.46
CA LEU A 399 8.87 -20.57 -12.76
C LEU A 399 8.94 -19.35 -13.68
N THR A 400 7.81 -18.69 -13.95
CA THR A 400 7.76 -17.51 -14.84
C THR A 400 6.97 -16.36 -14.24
N ASN A 401 7.55 -15.16 -14.13
CA ASN A 401 6.88 -14.00 -13.52
C ASN A 401 6.46 -14.28 -12.08
N VAL A 402 7.42 -14.59 -11.21
CA VAL A 402 7.15 -15.00 -9.82
C VAL A 402 7.84 -14.05 -8.86
N HIS A 403 7.10 -13.55 -7.87
CA HIS A 403 7.66 -12.81 -6.74
C HIS A 403 7.58 -13.66 -5.47
N VAL A 404 8.64 -13.64 -4.66
CA VAL A 404 8.64 -14.28 -3.35
C VAL A 404 9.27 -13.35 -2.32
N SER A 405 8.51 -13.01 -1.29
CA SER A 405 9.06 -12.49 -0.03
C SER A 405 8.81 -13.46 1.12
N GLY A 406 9.70 -13.45 2.10
CA GLY A 406 9.54 -14.32 3.27
C GLY A 406 10.82 -14.61 4.02
N SER A 407 10.73 -15.60 4.92
CA SER A 407 11.89 -16.07 5.67
C SER A 407 11.87 -17.56 5.92
N ILE A 408 13.08 -18.13 6.00
CA ILE A 408 13.33 -19.52 6.33
C ILE A 408 14.21 -19.56 7.57
N LYS A 409 13.75 -20.21 8.63
CA LYS A 409 14.54 -20.53 9.82
C LYS A 409 14.88 -22.02 9.82
N SER A 410 16.15 -22.31 9.55
CA SER A 410 16.65 -23.67 9.37
C SER A 410 17.39 -24.18 10.60
N ARG A 411 17.10 -25.41 11.03
CA ARG A 411 17.77 -26.10 12.15
C ARG A 411 18.03 -27.58 11.84
N GLY A 412 19.13 -28.12 12.38
CA GLY A 412 19.51 -29.55 12.35
C GLY A 412 19.73 -30.21 10.96
N GLY A 413 20.53 -31.30 10.91
CA GLY A 413 20.70 -32.15 9.71
C GLY A 413 22.15 -32.33 9.24
N THR A 414 22.32 -33.01 8.12
CA THR A 414 23.56 -33.15 7.34
C THR A 414 23.17 -33.11 5.86
N ASP A 415 23.96 -32.46 5.00
CA ASP A 415 23.67 -32.29 3.56
C ASP A 415 22.31 -31.60 3.31
N VAL A 416 22.15 -30.43 3.92
CA VAL A 416 20.91 -29.64 3.89
C VAL A 416 20.96 -28.58 2.79
N TYR A 417 19.93 -28.51 1.96
CA TYR A 417 19.79 -27.59 0.83
C TYR A 417 18.71 -26.56 1.12
N ILE A 418 19.06 -25.26 1.10
CA ILE A 418 18.19 -24.18 1.59
C ILE A 418 18.15 -23.04 0.58
N GLY A 419 16.93 -22.62 0.21
CA GLY A 419 16.70 -21.42 -0.57
C GLY A 419 15.22 -21.15 -0.78
N THR A 420 14.88 -20.22 -1.68
CA THR A 420 13.49 -20.13 -2.17
C THR A 420 13.04 -21.46 -2.79
N ILE A 421 13.99 -22.15 -3.43
CA ILE A 421 13.92 -23.55 -3.85
C ILE A 421 15.03 -24.29 -3.11
N GLY A 422 14.76 -25.45 -2.52
CA GLY A 422 15.81 -26.20 -1.80
C GLY A 422 16.95 -26.62 -2.72
N SER A 423 16.65 -27.44 -3.73
CA SER A 423 17.59 -27.87 -4.76
C SER A 423 16.93 -27.93 -6.13
N ILE A 424 17.68 -27.49 -7.14
CA ILE A 424 17.29 -27.48 -8.55
C ILE A 424 18.07 -28.58 -9.27
N GLY A 425 17.35 -29.49 -9.93
CA GLY A 425 17.87 -30.56 -10.76
C GLY A 425 18.44 -30.05 -12.09
N ASN A 426 18.22 -30.80 -13.18
CA ASN A 426 18.68 -30.44 -14.52
C ASN A 426 17.53 -29.89 -15.36
N LYS A 427 17.82 -28.92 -16.24
CA LYS A 427 16.91 -28.36 -17.25
C LYS A 427 15.72 -27.54 -16.72
N ALA A 428 15.75 -27.11 -15.46
CA ALA A 428 14.75 -26.20 -14.92
C ALA A 428 14.91 -24.79 -15.50
N SER A 429 13.80 -24.05 -15.61
CA SER A 429 13.81 -22.65 -16.09
C SER A 429 13.19 -21.71 -15.08
N ILE A 430 13.91 -20.66 -14.72
CA ILE A 430 13.43 -19.56 -13.87
C ILE A 430 13.56 -18.28 -14.68
N THR A 431 12.44 -17.65 -14.98
CA THR A 431 12.39 -16.47 -15.85
C THR A 431 11.55 -15.37 -15.20
N ASN A 432 12.09 -14.16 -15.12
CA ASN A 432 11.44 -13.00 -14.49
C ASN A 432 11.06 -13.29 -13.03
N MET A 433 12.04 -13.31 -12.15
CA MET A 433 11.83 -13.57 -10.73
C MET A 433 12.31 -12.41 -9.88
N ASN A 434 11.55 -12.07 -8.84
CA ASN A 434 11.99 -11.14 -7.80
C ASN A 434 11.93 -11.85 -6.45
N LEU A 435 13.04 -11.83 -5.70
CA LEU A 435 13.16 -12.40 -4.37
C LEU A 435 13.42 -11.30 -3.33
N ASN A 436 12.73 -11.39 -2.19
CA ASN A 436 13.06 -10.67 -0.96
C ASN A 436 13.01 -11.63 0.22
N VAL A 437 14.04 -12.47 0.36
CA VAL A 437 14.03 -13.60 1.29
C VAL A 437 15.12 -13.47 2.34
N LYS A 438 14.80 -13.76 3.59
CA LYS A 438 15.79 -13.89 4.67
C LYS A 438 15.96 -15.36 5.07
N ILE A 439 17.19 -15.86 5.05
CA ILE A 439 17.50 -17.22 5.50
C ILE A 439 18.30 -17.14 6.80
N ASP A 440 17.84 -17.82 7.83
CA ASP A 440 18.47 -17.92 9.15
C ASP A 440 18.95 -19.36 9.37
N ILE A 441 20.25 -19.52 9.63
CA ILE A 441 20.96 -20.80 9.81
C ILE A 441 21.64 -20.94 11.20
N ASP A 442 20.92 -20.60 12.27
CA ASP A 442 21.40 -20.47 13.65
C ASP A 442 21.95 -21.72 14.40
N GLU A 443 21.99 -22.92 13.81
CA GLU A 443 22.50 -24.14 14.50
C GLU A 443 23.84 -24.65 13.91
N PRO A 444 24.74 -25.31 14.68
CA PRO A 444 25.98 -25.87 14.16
C PRO A 444 25.73 -27.16 13.36
N ILE A 445 25.49 -27.00 12.05
CA ILE A 445 25.28 -28.11 11.11
C ILE A 445 26.53 -28.31 10.25
N LEU A 446 26.83 -29.57 9.92
CA LEU A 446 27.87 -29.95 8.95
C LEU A 446 27.27 -30.08 7.54
N ARG A 447 27.93 -29.47 6.55
CA ARG A 447 27.61 -29.53 5.10
C ARG A 447 26.23 -28.96 4.72
N ARG A 448 26.07 -27.64 4.82
CA ARG A 448 24.93 -26.92 4.26
C ARG A 448 25.21 -26.43 2.84
N TYR A 449 24.16 -26.34 2.03
CA TYR A 449 24.11 -25.67 0.75
C TYR A 449 23.05 -24.58 0.83
N VAL A 450 23.45 -23.31 0.87
CA VAL A 450 22.55 -22.20 1.18
C VAL A 450 22.67 -21.12 0.11
N GLY A 451 21.53 -20.73 -0.48
CA GLY A 451 21.44 -19.55 -1.32
C GLY A 451 20.02 -19.02 -1.42
N LEU A 452 19.85 -17.71 -1.61
CA LEU A 452 18.54 -17.05 -1.60
C LEU A 452 17.63 -17.59 -2.70
N LEU A 453 18.19 -17.87 -3.88
CA LEU A 453 17.47 -18.56 -4.96
C LEU A 453 17.38 -20.05 -4.67
N ALA A 454 18.54 -20.70 -4.50
CA ALA A 454 18.60 -22.13 -4.22
C ALA A 454 19.80 -22.57 -3.38
N GLY A 455 19.66 -23.67 -2.65
CA GLY A 455 20.80 -24.29 -1.98
C GLY A 455 21.78 -24.90 -2.99
N TYR A 456 21.23 -25.67 -3.93
CA TYR A 456 22.00 -26.35 -4.98
C TYR A 456 21.34 -26.19 -6.34
N SER A 457 22.15 -26.04 -7.38
CA SER A 457 21.70 -26.05 -8.77
C SER A 457 22.63 -26.91 -9.62
N ASN A 458 22.07 -27.93 -10.28
CA ASN A 458 22.79 -28.79 -11.20
C ASN A 458 23.03 -28.12 -12.56
N SER A 459 23.38 -28.87 -13.61
CA SER A 459 23.67 -28.33 -14.94
C SER A 459 22.42 -28.07 -15.80
N ASP A 460 22.61 -27.35 -16.90
CA ASP A 460 21.60 -27.08 -17.95
C ASP A 460 20.34 -26.31 -17.50
N ASN A 461 20.34 -25.71 -16.32
CA ASN A 461 19.24 -24.82 -15.92
C ASN A 461 19.36 -23.46 -16.61
N LYS A 462 18.29 -22.68 -16.59
CA LYS A 462 18.24 -21.33 -17.15
C LYS A 462 17.70 -20.36 -16.11
N PHE A 463 18.51 -19.39 -15.69
CA PHE A 463 18.06 -18.29 -14.85
C PHE A 463 18.11 -17.00 -15.65
N ASN A 464 16.94 -16.45 -15.97
CA ASN A 464 16.79 -15.28 -16.80
C ASN A 464 16.05 -14.18 -16.04
N ASN A 465 16.63 -12.99 -15.97
CA ASN A 465 16.01 -11.80 -15.39
C ASN A 465 15.57 -12.03 -13.94
N VAL A 466 16.53 -12.35 -13.07
CA VAL A 466 16.28 -12.63 -11.66
C VAL A 466 16.86 -11.50 -10.83
N LEU A 467 16.03 -10.85 -10.03
CA LEU A 467 16.44 -9.81 -9.09
C LEU A 467 16.31 -10.32 -7.66
N ILE A 468 17.38 -10.21 -6.88
CA ILE A 468 17.44 -10.75 -5.53
C ILE A 468 17.74 -9.62 -4.56
N GLU A 469 16.84 -9.46 -3.61
CA GLU A 469 17.00 -8.73 -2.37
C GLU A 469 16.87 -9.75 -1.23
N GLY A 470 17.55 -9.52 -0.12
CA GLY A 470 17.54 -10.46 0.98
C GLY A 470 18.91 -10.71 1.58
N ASP A 471 18.92 -11.56 2.59
CA ASP A 471 20.12 -11.82 3.38
C ASP A 471 20.12 -13.23 3.97
N ILE A 472 21.32 -13.74 4.21
CA ILE A 472 21.54 -15.03 4.87
C ILE A 472 22.25 -14.73 6.18
N VAL A 473 21.70 -15.08 7.33
CA VAL A 473 22.26 -14.81 8.66
C VAL A 473 22.41 -16.09 9.48
N GLY A 474 23.21 -16.07 10.55
CA GLY A 474 23.37 -17.19 11.48
C GLY A 474 24.81 -17.68 11.59
N LEU A 475 25.01 -18.96 11.90
CA LEU A 475 26.34 -19.56 12.11
C LEU A 475 26.88 -20.23 10.84
N ASN A 476 28.16 -19.98 10.53
CA ASN A 476 28.87 -20.65 9.43
C ASN A 476 29.91 -21.64 9.97
N HIS A 477 30.12 -22.71 9.21
CA HIS A 477 31.12 -23.73 9.45
C HIS A 477 31.88 -23.96 8.14
N ASP A 478 33.18 -24.27 8.21
CA ASP A 478 34.08 -24.39 7.05
C ASP A 478 33.66 -25.44 6.01
N ALA A 479 32.73 -26.33 6.36
CA ALA A 479 32.21 -27.39 5.49
C ALA A 479 30.97 -26.96 4.69
N ASN A 480 30.48 -25.73 4.87
CA ASN A 480 29.25 -25.24 4.25
C ASN A 480 29.54 -24.51 2.94
N TYR A 481 28.64 -24.71 1.97
CA TYR A 481 28.57 -24.00 0.70
C TYR A 481 27.50 -22.91 0.79
N ILE A 482 27.91 -21.70 1.19
CA ILE A 482 27.03 -20.54 1.30
C ILE A 482 27.33 -19.56 0.17
N GLY A 483 26.38 -19.40 -0.76
CA GLY A 483 26.44 -18.42 -1.83
C GLY A 483 25.14 -17.62 -1.85
N LEU A 484 25.23 -16.29 -1.93
CA LEU A 484 24.05 -15.42 -1.76
C LEU A 484 22.95 -15.72 -2.79
N ILE A 485 23.32 -16.17 -3.99
CA ILE A 485 22.35 -16.55 -5.02
C ILE A 485 22.09 -18.06 -4.97
N VAL A 486 23.13 -18.86 -5.23
CA VAL A 486 23.07 -20.31 -5.09
C VAL A 486 24.20 -20.80 -4.19
N GLY A 487 23.95 -21.76 -3.31
CA GLY A 487 25.00 -22.37 -2.47
C GLY A 487 26.09 -23.04 -3.30
N LEU A 488 25.74 -24.10 -4.03
CA LEU A 488 26.61 -24.78 -5.01
C LEU A 488 25.95 -24.81 -6.39
N ASN A 489 26.67 -24.37 -7.42
CA ASN A 489 26.12 -24.12 -8.75
C ASN A 489 26.93 -24.77 -9.87
N TYR A 490 26.23 -25.48 -10.75
CA TYR A 490 26.75 -26.02 -12.02
C TYR A 490 26.03 -25.42 -13.24
N THR A 491 25.17 -24.42 -13.06
CA THR A 491 24.49 -23.72 -14.15
C THR A 491 25.35 -22.58 -14.70
N HIS A 492 25.29 -22.35 -16.02
CA HIS A 492 26.06 -21.32 -16.74
C HIS A 492 25.14 -20.22 -17.32
N ASN A 493 25.74 -19.13 -17.83
CA ASN A 493 25.07 -18.00 -18.49
C ASN A 493 24.09 -17.22 -17.60
N LEU A 494 24.59 -16.62 -16.52
CA LEU A 494 23.77 -16.01 -15.45
C LEU A 494 23.87 -14.47 -15.41
N ASP A 495 24.21 -13.85 -16.54
CA ASP A 495 24.46 -12.39 -16.66
C ASP A 495 23.24 -11.51 -16.41
N THR A 496 22.05 -12.10 -16.35
CA THR A 496 20.78 -11.42 -16.07
C THR A 496 20.24 -11.69 -14.66
N VAL A 497 21.07 -12.30 -13.81
CA VAL A 497 20.78 -12.47 -12.38
C VAL A 497 21.51 -11.38 -11.62
N PHE A 498 20.77 -10.58 -10.85
CA PHE A 498 21.33 -9.50 -10.05
C PHE A 498 20.95 -9.64 -8.58
N ILE A 499 21.89 -9.32 -7.69
CA ILE A 499 21.68 -9.24 -6.25
C ILE A 499 22.03 -7.86 -5.73
N ASN A 500 21.14 -7.31 -4.91
CA ASN A 500 21.32 -6.04 -4.23
C ASN A 500 22.24 -6.19 -3.01
N MET A 501 23.50 -5.79 -3.18
CA MET A 501 24.52 -5.90 -2.15
C MET A 501 24.31 -4.96 -0.96
N ASP A 502 23.42 -3.97 -1.06
CA ASP A 502 23.10 -3.07 0.07
C ASP A 502 22.07 -3.69 1.02
N LYS A 503 21.42 -4.80 0.63
CA LYS A 503 20.50 -5.57 1.48
C LYS A 503 21.18 -6.71 2.24
N VAL A 504 22.43 -7.03 1.90
CA VAL A 504 23.21 -8.11 2.51
C VAL A 504 23.96 -7.55 3.72
N THR A 505 23.64 -8.01 4.92
CA THR A 505 24.28 -7.57 6.17
C THR A 505 25.25 -8.61 6.74
N SER A 506 25.24 -9.82 6.22
CA SER A 506 26.04 -10.94 6.70
C SER A 506 27.54 -10.83 6.40
N THR A 507 28.37 -11.28 7.35
CA THR A 507 29.83 -11.09 7.39
C THR A 507 30.64 -12.38 7.26
N PHE A 508 30.01 -13.48 6.82
CA PHE A 508 30.69 -14.76 6.62
C PHE A 508 32.02 -14.57 5.85
N ARG A 509 33.10 -15.29 6.23
CA ARG A 509 34.40 -15.33 5.53
C ARG A 509 34.84 -16.78 5.24
N HIS A 510 35.46 -17.00 4.07
CA HIS A 510 36.13 -18.21 3.52
C HIS A 510 35.23 -19.32 2.93
N VAL A 511 35.59 -20.02 1.83
CA VAL A 511 36.91 -20.51 1.35
C VAL A 511 37.02 -20.44 -0.21
N ASN A 512 38.21 -20.11 -0.73
CA ASN A 512 38.62 -19.95 -2.16
C ASN A 512 38.35 -18.59 -2.84
N ASN A 513 38.92 -17.49 -2.33
CA ASN A 513 39.32 -16.26 -3.07
C ASN A 513 38.43 -15.65 -4.20
N GLN A 514 37.14 -16.02 -4.28
CA GLN A 514 36.13 -15.55 -5.24
C GLN A 514 34.76 -15.59 -4.51
N GLY A 515 34.53 -14.62 -3.62
CA GLY A 515 33.48 -14.69 -2.60
C GLY A 515 32.03 -14.75 -3.10
N TYR A 516 31.19 -15.46 -2.32
CA TYR A 516 29.76 -15.25 -2.01
C TYR A 516 28.67 -15.25 -3.09
N ILE A 517 28.87 -15.71 -4.33
CA ILE A 517 27.75 -15.78 -5.30
C ILE A 517 27.38 -17.20 -5.75
N GLY A 518 28.37 -18.11 -5.77
CA GLY A 518 28.21 -19.56 -5.95
C GLY A 518 29.52 -20.28 -5.69
N SER A 519 29.51 -21.45 -5.03
CA SER A 519 30.73 -22.06 -4.51
C SER A 519 31.65 -22.75 -5.54
N THR A 520 31.26 -22.82 -6.81
CA THR A 520 32.12 -23.33 -7.89
C THR A 520 31.92 -22.55 -9.20
N ASN A 521 33.03 -22.12 -9.82
CA ASN A 521 33.14 -21.54 -11.17
C ASN A 521 32.24 -20.34 -11.51
N ASN A 522 32.69 -19.12 -11.15
CA ASN A 522 32.52 -17.78 -11.75
C ASN A 522 31.34 -17.45 -12.71
N SER A 523 30.20 -18.13 -12.69
CA SER A 523 29.06 -17.89 -13.60
C SER A 523 28.25 -16.65 -13.22
N PHE A 524 28.41 -16.11 -12.01
CA PHE A 524 27.71 -14.93 -11.50
C PHE A 524 28.60 -13.68 -11.36
N SER A 525 29.69 -13.58 -12.12
CA SER A 525 30.67 -12.50 -11.99
C SER A 525 30.06 -11.09 -12.09
N ASN A 526 29.00 -10.89 -12.88
CA ASN A 526 28.30 -9.62 -13.04
C ASN A 526 27.08 -9.43 -12.10
N ALA A 527 26.76 -10.40 -11.24
CA ALA A 527 25.50 -10.39 -10.50
C ALA A 527 25.45 -9.35 -9.38
N ARG A 528 26.60 -8.98 -8.80
CA ARG A 528 26.66 -8.00 -7.71
C ARG A 528 26.33 -6.62 -8.25
N LYS A 529 25.36 -5.97 -7.61
CA LYS A 529 25.00 -4.59 -7.88
C LYS A 529 24.72 -3.87 -6.56
N LYS A 530 25.13 -2.62 -6.49
CA LYS A 530 24.67 -1.66 -5.47
C LYS A 530 23.29 -1.14 -5.83
N GLU A 531 22.56 -0.65 -4.83
CA GLU A 531 21.21 -0.10 -5.01
C GLU A 531 21.18 0.97 -6.11
N PHE A 532 22.22 1.81 -6.21
CA PHE A 532 22.29 2.85 -7.23
C PHE A 532 22.49 2.29 -8.65
N GLU A 533 23.20 1.16 -8.82
CA GLU A 533 23.37 0.50 -10.12
C GLU A 533 22.07 -0.19 -10.56
N LEU A 534 21.35 -0.80 -9.61
CA LEU A 534 20.02 -1.40 -9.87
C LEU A 534 18.95 -0.35 -10.21
N LYS A 535 19.23 0.94 -9.98
CA LYS A 535 18.37 2.07 -10.35
C LYS A 535 18.72 2.65 -11.71
N ASP A 536 19.75 2.14 -12.37
CA ASP A 536 20.09 2.51 -13.74
C ASP A 536 19.30 1.63 -14.72
N ALA A 537 18.42 2.26 -15.50
CA ALA A 537 17.57 1.56 -16.46
C ALA A 537 18.37 0.85 -17.57
N SER A 538 19.61 1.28 -17.85
CA SER A 538 20.46 0.69 -18.89
C SER A 538 20.92 -0.73 -18.55
N LEU A 539 21.01 -1.06 -17.25
CA LEU A 539 21.36 -2.41 -16.77
C LEU A 539 20.36 -3.47 -17.26
N TYR A 540 19.12 -3.05 -17.52
CA TYR A 540 17.99 -3.90 -17.89
C TYR A 540 17.62 -3.77 -19.38
N SER A 541 18.54 -3.33 -20.23
CA SER A 541 18.27 -3.11 -21.66
C SER A 541 17.70 -4.34 -22.38
N ASN A 542 18.10 -5.53 -21.94
CA ASN A 542 17.69 -6.82 -22.51
C ASN A 542 16.48 -7.45 -21.78
N TRP A 543 15.92 -6.77 -20.78
CA TRP A 543 14.75 -7.26 -20.05
C TRP A 543 13.48 -6.84 -20.78
N ASP A 544 12.48 -7.73 -20.77
CA ASP A 544 11.20 -7.49 -21.43
C ASP A 544 10.41 -6.40 -20.69
N LYS A 545 10.32 -5.21 -21.31
CA LYS A 545 9.53 -4.07 -20.80
C LYS A 545 8.02 -4.30 -20.81
N SER A 546 7.51 -5.35 -21.45
CA SER A 546 6.12 -5.76 -21.33
C SER A 546 5.85 -6.43 -19.97
N VAL A 547 6.87 -7.10 -19.41
CA VAL A 547 6.82 -7.77 -18.10
C VAL A 547 7.28 -6.83 -16.99
N TRP A 548 8.37 -6.10 -17.20
CA TRP A 548 9.00 -5.25 -16.18
C TRP A 548 8.70 -3.76 -16.38
N SER A 549 8.40 -3.06 -15.30
CA SER A 549 8.40 -1.60 -15.24
C SER A 549 9.82 -1.14 -14.94
N ILE A 550 10.50 -0.60 -15.95
CA ILE A 550 11.90 -0.17 -15.90
C ILE A 550 11.92 1.34 -16.13
N SER A 551 12.44 2.08 -15.16
CA SER A 551 12.59 3.54 -15.23
C SER A 551 13.86 3.97 -14.50
N MET A 552 14.43 5.11 -14.90
CA MET A 552 15.58 5.68 -14.18
C MET A 552 15.21 5.94 -12.72
N HIS A 553 16.18 5.74 -11.84
CA HIS A 553 16.10 5.96 -10.39
C HIS A 553 15.23 4.96 -9.60
N ASN A 554 14.65 3.95 -10.26
CA ASN A 554 13.84 2.92 -9.61
C ASN A 554 14.37 1.52 -9.92
N VAL A 555 14.37 0.66 -8.90
CA VAL A 555 14.62 -0.77 -9.08
C VAL A 555 13.42 -1.38 -9.83
N PRO A 556 13.63 -2.21 -10.88
CA PRO A 556 12.54 -2.75 -11.67
C PRO A 556 11.52 -3.58 -10.87
N LYS A 557 10.25 -3.44 -11.23
CA LYS A 557 9.14 -4.23 -10.66
C LYS A 557 8.32 -4.88 -11.78
N MET A 558 7.82 -6.09 -11.56
CA MET A 558 6.96 -6.75 -12.56
C MET A 558 5.59 -6.07 -12.63
N LYS A 559 5.16 -5.74 -13.84
CA LYS A 559 3.91 -5.06 -14.14
C LYS A 559 2.67 -5.87 -13.74
N ILE A 560 2.74 -7.19 -13.84
CA ILE A 560 1.61 -8.07 -13.50
C ILE A 560 1.18 -7.98 -12.02
N PHE A 561 2.11 -7.63 -11.14
CA PHE A 561 1.84 -7.42 -9.72
C PHE A 561 1.64 -5.94 -9.36
N ASN A 562 2.12 -5.04 -10.22
CA ASN A 562 1.70 -3.65 -10.22
C ASN A 562 0.34 -3.54 -10.91
N LYS A 563 -0.71 -4.13 -10.31
CA LYS A 563 -2.07 -3.75 -10.68
C LYS A 563 -2.19 -2.25 -10.39
N SER A 564 -2.18 -1.44 -11.44
CA SER A 564 -2.63 -0.05 -11.33
C SER A 564 -4.00 -0.08 -10.67
N ILE A 565 -4.15 0.61 -9.55
CA ILE A 565 -5.41 0.77 -8.82
C ILE A 565 -6.38 1.69 -9.60
N PHE A 566 -6.06 1.97 -10.88
CA PHE A 566 -6.74 2.96 -11.70
C PHE A 566 -6.92 2.43 -13.11
N ALA A 567 -8.14 2.02 -13.43
CA ALA A 567 -8.66 1.99 -14.80
C ALA A 567 -9.50 3.26 -14.97
N LEU A 568 -9.01 4.23 -15.77
CA LEU A 568 -9.71 5.48 -16.03
C LEU A 568 -10.55 5.31 -17.30
N ALA A 569 -11.84 5.02 -17.13
CA ALA A 569 -12.81 5.02 -18.21
C ALA A 569 -13.79 6.19 -18.03
N GLY A 570 -13.86 7.10 -19.02
CA GLY A 570 -14.78 8.26 -18.98
C GLY A 570 -16.26 7.86 -18.99
N SER A 571 -16.53 6.62 -19.41
CA SER A 571 -17.80 5.92 -19.25
C SER A 571 -17.55 4.41 -19.23
N GLY A 572 -18.49 3.65 -18.69
CA GLY A 572 -18.47 2.20 -18.66
C GLY A 572 -19.86 1.63 -18.83
N GLU A 573 -19.97 0.52 -19.53
CA GLU A 573 -21.21 -0.25 -19.63
C GLU A 573 -20.95 -1.69 -19.18
N TRP A 574 -21.86 -2.23 -18.37
CA TRP A 574 -21.88 -3.62 -17.96
C TRP A 574 -23.28 -4.21 -18.18
N GLU A 575 -23.35 -5.47 -18.59
CA GLU A 575 -24.59 -6.22 -18.74
C GLU A 575 -24.44 -7.58 -18.04
N SER A 576 -25.45 -7.99 -17.27
CA SER A 576 -25.47 -9.29 -16.60
C SER A 576 -25.73 -10.44 -17.58
N GLU A 577 -25.33 -11.65 -17.21
CA GLU A 577 -25.95 -12.85 -17.78
C GLU A 577 -27.46 -12.90 -17.46
N ALA A 578 -28.19 -13.78 -18.17
CA ALA A 578 -29.61 -13.99 -17.93
C ALA A 578 -29.85 -14.59 -16.53
N LEU A 579 -30.59 -13.86 -15.70
CA LEU A 579 -30.98 -14.27 -14.36
C LEU A 579 -32.31 -15.05 -14.45
N ASP A 580 -32.33 -16.34 -14.10
CA ASP A 580 -33.58 -17.10 -13.94
C ASP A 580 -34.24 -16.72 -12.62
N MET A 581 -35.31 -15.95 -12.69
CA MET A 581 -35.96 -15.34 -11.54
C MET A 581 -36.90 -16.31 -10.81
N LYS A 582 -37.37 -17.41 -11.43
CA LYS A 582 -38.29 -18.41 -10.85
C LYS A 582 -39.29 -17.80 -9.83
N ASP A 583 -39.98 -16.74 -10.23
CA ASP A 583 -40.98 -15.97 -9.45
C ASP A 583 -40.49 -15.03 -8.32
N ARG A 584 -39.18 -14.84 -8.16
CA ARG A 584 -38.56 -14.01 -7.10
C ARG A 584 -38.27 -12.56 -7.53
N TYR A 585 -39.21 -11.91 -8.20
CA TYR A 585 -39.01 -10.56 -8.73
C TYR A 585 -38.74 -9.49 -7.64
N THR A 586 -39.25 -9.69 -6.43
CA THR A 586 -39.00 -8.83 -5.27
C THR A 586 -37.53 -8.84 -4.81
N LEU A 587 -36.75 -9.87 -5.16
CA LEU A 587 -35.30 -9.91 -4.93
C LEU A 587 -34.53 -9.05 -5.94
N LEU A 588 -35.05 -8.84 -7.15
CA LEU A 588 -34.43 -7.96 -8.15
C LEU A 588 -34.39 -6.51 -7.67
N ASN A 589 -35.48 -6.02 -7.07
CA ASN A 589 -35.53 -4.70 -6.44
C ASN A 589 -34.56 -4.55 -5.25
N LYS A 590 -34.16 -5.66 -4.60
CA LYS A 590 -33.15 -5.65 -3.51
C LYS A 590 -31.71 -5.77 -4.00
N LEU A 591 -31.51 -6.25 -5.23
CA LEU A 591 -30.20 -6.38 -5.88
C LEU A 591 -29.72 -5.06 -6.48
N ILE A 592 -30.65 -4.14 -6.74
CA ILE A 592 -30.35 -2.90 -7.46
C ILE A 592 -30.64 -1.71 -6.55
N ASN A 593 -29.67 -1.37 -5.70
CA ASN A 593 -29.71 -0.17 -4.88
C ASN A 593 -28.49 0.68 -5.21
N VAL A 594 -28.71 1.92 -5.67
CA VAL A 594 -27.63 2.88 -5.95
C VAL A 594 -27.56 3.85 -4.79
N GLN A 595 -26.48 3.82 -4.04
CA GLN A 595 -26.23 4.81 -2.98
C GLN A 595 -24.89 5.51 -3.22
N ASN A 596 -24.88 6.82 -2.99
CA ASN A 596 -23.73 7.72 -3.05
C ASN A 596 -23.01 7.78 -4.40
N ILE A 597 -23.60 8.54 -5.33
CA ILE A 597 -22.94 8.97 -6.57
C ILE A 597 -22.17 10.26 -6.27
N ASN A 598 -20.88 10.30 -6.59
CA ASN A 598 -20.09 11.54 -6.49
C ASN A 598 -20.72 12.64 -7.35
N GLU A 599 -20.73 13.87 -6.85
CA GLU A 599 -21.34 15.02 -7.51
C GLU A 599 -20.82 15.18 -8.96
N GLY A 600 -21.75 15.23 -9.92
CA GLY A 600 -21.47 15.30 -11.36
C GLY A 600 -21.35 13.96 -12.09
N SER A 601 -21.14 12.84 -11.41
CA SER A 601 -21.14 11.50 -12.04
C SER A 601 -22.56 10.99 -12.26
N LYS A 602 -22.78 10.11 -13.24
CA LYS A 602 -24.10 9.54 -13.54
C LYS A 602 -24.04 8.02 -13.61
N ILE A 603 -25.00 7.36 -12.97
CA ILE A 603 -25.22 5.91 -13.08
C ILE A 603 -26.65 5.69 -13.53
N GLU A 604 -26.83 4.95 -14.61
CA GLU A 604 -28.12 4.58 -15.18
C GLU A 604 -28.24 3.06 -15.20
N ILE A 605 -29.27 2.52 -14.57
CA ILE A 605 -29.52 1.08 -14.55
C ILE A 605 -30.76 0.77 -15.35
N TYR A 606 -30.64 -0.20 -16.24
CA TYR A 606 -31.69 -0.69 -17.11
C TYR A 606 -31.93 -2.17 -16.84
N THR A 607 -33.17 -2.60 -17.04
CA THR A 607 -33.53 -4.01 -17.01
C THR A 607 -34.28 -4.39 -18.29
N GLN A 608 -34.11 -5.63 -18.71
CA GLN A 608 -34.97 -6.25 -19.72
C GLN A 608 -35.32 -7.66 -19.28
N THR A 609 -36.41 -8.20 -19.81
CA THR A 609 -36.93 -9.50 -19.39
C THR A 609 -37.32 -10.39 -20.57
N SER A 610 -37.38 -11.69 -20.34
CA SER A 610 -37.71 -12.70 -21.33
C SER A 610 -38.39 -13.89 -20.66
N GLU A 611 -39.39 -14.50 -21.29
CA GLU A 611 -40.01 -15.72 -20.76
C GLU A 611 -39.23 -17.00 -21.12
N ASP A 612 -38.55 -16.99 -22.27
CA ASP A 612 -37.88 -18.16 -22.86
C ASP A 612 -36.35 -18.05 -22.85
N GLY A 613 -35.80 -16.93 -22.35
CA GLY A 613 -34.37 -16.64 -22.30
C GLY A 613 -33.76 -16.25 -23.66
N SER A 614 -34.57 -16.17 -24.71
CA SER A 614 -34.14 -15.96 -26.10
C SER A 614 -34.78 -14.72 -26.73
N ASN A 615 -36.08 -14.49 -26.49
CA ASN A 615 -36.83 -13.32 -26.94
C ASN A 615 -36.93 -12.30 -25.80
N TRP A 616 -36.22 -11.18 -25.94
CA TRP A 616 -36.06 -10.18 -24.88
C TRP A 616 -36.91 -8.93 -25.14
N SER A 617 -37.49 -8.38 -24.06
CA SER A 617 -38.07 -7.04 -24.07
C SER A 617 -37.00 -5.99 -24.33
N GLN A 618 -37.41 -4.75 -24.61
CA GLN A 618 -36.44 -3.64 -24.62
C GLN A 618 -35.90 -3.37 -23.21
N TYR A 619 -34.69 -2.80 -23.16
CA TYR A 619 -34.11 -2.27 -21.93
C TYR A 619 -34.89 -1.04 -21.47
N VAL A 620 -35.37 -1.08 -20.22
CA VAL A 620 -36.11 0.01 -19.59
C VAL A 620 -35.34 0.48 -18.35
N PRO A 621 -35.13 1.80 -18.15
CA PRO A 621 -34.45 2.29 -16.96
C PRO A 621 -35.29 2.03 -15.70
N LEU A 622 -34.62 1.93 -14.55
CA LEU A 622 -35.31 1.95 -13.26
C LEU A 622 -36.03 3.27 -13.02
N ARG A 623 -37.07 3.25 -12.17
CA ARG A 623 -37.63 4.50 -11.61
C ARG A 623 -36.62 5.16 -10.66
N SER A 624 -36.86 6.44 -10.37
CA SER A 624 -36.07 7.22 -9.41
C SER A 624 -36.07 6.65 -7.98
N ASP A 625 -37.06 5.81 -7.64
CA ASP A 625 -37.14 5.08 -6.37
C ASP A 625 -36.45 3.70 -6.40
N GLY A 626 -35.78 3.35 -7.51
CA GLY A 626 -35.10 2.07 -7.71
C GLY A 626 -36.00 0.92 -8.18
N SER A 627 -37.30 1.16 -8.41
CA SER A 627 -38.21 0.09 -8.85
C SER A 627 -38.03 -0.32 -10.31
N VAL A 628 -38.08 -1.63 -10.56
CA VAL A 628 -37.94 -2.23 -11.90
C VAL A 628 -39.18 -1.97 -12.76
N MET A 629 -38.94 -1.45 -13.97
CA MET A 629 -39.98 -1.09 -14.95
C MET A 629 -40.16 -2.10 -16.08
N SER A 630 -39.20 -3.00 -16.29
CA SER A 630 -39.35 -4.06 -17.30
C SER A 630 -40.49 -5.03 -16.90
N PRO A 631 -41.24 -5.58 -17.89
CA PRO A 631 -42.32 -6.52 -17.63
C PRO A 631 -41.84 -7.69 -16.77
N LYS A 632 -42.70 -8.24 -15.90
CA LYS A 632 -42.36 -9.47 -15.18
C LYS A 632 -42.27 -10.61 -16.18
N ALA A 633 -41.18 -11.37 -16.12
CA ALA A 633 -40.98 -12.60 -16.87
C ALA A 633 -40.03 -13.52 -16.11
N ARG A 634 -39.90 -14.77 -16.57
CA ARG A 634 -38.99 -15.76 -15.97
C ARG A 634 -37.53 -15.33 -15.94
N TYR A 635 -37.01 -14.72 -16.99
CA TYR A 635 -35.62 -14.30 -17.09
C TYR A 635 -35.49 -12.77 -17.07
N ALA A 636 -34.43 -12.27 -16.44
CA ALA A 636 -34.09 -10.85 -16.43
C ALA A 636 -32.61 -10.62 -16.74
N LYS A 637 -32.30 -9.50 -17.38
CA LYS A 637 -30.94 -8.97 -17.52
C LYS A 637 -30.88 -7.56 -16.96
N VAL A 638 -29.76 -7.23 -16.33
CA VAL A 638 -29.48 -5.91 -15.79
C VAL A 638 -28.35 -5.30 -16.60
N LYS A 639 -28.51 -4.05 -17.02
CA LYS A 639 -27.48 -3.27 -17.68
C LYS A 639 -27.20 -2.02 -16.87
N VAL A 640 -25.94 -1.81 -16.53
CA VAL A 640 -25.49 -0.62 -15.80
C VAL A 640 -24.65 0.21 -16.74
N ARG A 641 -25.01 1.48 -16.88
CA ARG A 641 -24.21 2.50 -17.55
C ARG A 641 -23.70 3.48 -16.52
N MET A 642 -22.44 3.83 -16.62
CA MET A 642 -21.82 4.83 -15.76
C MET A 642 -21.07 5.84 -16.62
N SER A 643 -21.15 7.12 -16.25
CA SER A 643 -20.35 8.18 -16.84
C SER A 643 -19.73 9.06 -15.76
N ALA A 644 -18.47 9.42 -15.97
CA ALA A 644 -17.76 10.32 -15.08
C ALA A 644 -18.29 11.75 -15.25
N GLY A 645 -18.42 12.47 -14.13
CA GLY A 645 -18.74 13.89 -14.15
C GLY A 645 -17.59 14.73 -14.69
N ARG A 646 -17.89 15.70 -15.55
CA ARG A 646 -16.94 16.76 -15.91
C ARG A 646 -17.09 17.90 -14.92
N ARG A 647 -16.04 18.21 -14.15
CA ARG A 647 -15.99 19.43 -13.34
C ARG A 647 -15.24 20.51 -14.11
N ARG A 648 -15.83 21.70 -14.18
CA ARG A 648 -15.12 22.90 -14.60
C ARG A 648 -14.29 23.37 -13.41
N GLN A 649 -12.99 23.53 -13.59
CA GLN A 649 -12.14 24.15 -12.59
C GLN A 649 -11.84 25.56 -13.09
N GLU A 650 -12.34 26.56 -12.35
CA GLU A 650 -11.89 27.94 -12.52
C GLU A 650 -10.69 28.11 -11.58
N SER A 651 -9.58 28.59 -12.13
CA SER A 651 -8.37 28.89 -11.37
C SER A 651 -8.27 30.40 -11.25
N GLU A 652 -8.29 30.90 -10.03
CA GLU A 652 -7.97 32.30 -9.75
C GLU A 652 -6.44 32.44 -9.66
N VAL A 653 -5.90 33.43 -10.37
CA VAL A 653 -4.48 33.81 -10.24
C VAL A 653 -4.44 34.93 -9.21
N GLU A 654 -4.25 34.60 -7.94
CA GLU A 654 -4.09 35.64 -6.91
C GLU A 654 -2.71 36.28 -6.97
N GLY A 655 -2.73 37.61 -7.05
CA GLY A 655 -1.57 38.46 -6.85
C GLY A 655 -1.81 39.90 -7.28
N PHE A 656 -2.70 40.64 -6.60
CA PHE A 656 -2.68 42.11 -6.62
C PHE A 656 -3.25 42.71 -5.33
N ASN A 657 -2.43 43.47 -4.63
CA ASN A 657 -2.79 44.35 -3.51
C ASN A 657 -2.40 45.80 -3.87
N GLY A 658 -3.40 46.61 -4.30
CA GLY A 658 -3.50 48.10 -4.43
C GLY A 658 -2.25 48.92 -4.84
N GLU A 659 -2.25 49.92 -5.72
CA GLU A 659 -3.23 50.84 -6.31
C GLU A 659 -2.79 51.16 -7.77
N ILE A 660 -3.69 51.69 -8.60
CA ILE A 660 -3.67 51.64 -10.08
C ILE A 660 -3.45 53.04 -10.69
N ASP A 661 -2.79 53.12 -11.86
CA ASP A 661 -3.18 54.13 -12.89
C ASP A 661 -2.82 53.73 -14.36
N TYR A 662 -3.87 53.64 -15.22
CA TYR A 662 -3.95 53.56 -16.73
C TYR A 662 -3.13 52.50 -17.53
N ASP A 663 -3.49 52.00 -18.73
CA ASP A 663 -4.52 52.25 -19.76
C ASP A 663 -4.76 50.97 -20.63
N LYS A 664 -5.93 50.92 -21.26
CA LYS A 664 -6.51 49.98 -22.26
C LYS A 664 -5.59 48.96 -22.94
N SER A 665 -5.54 47.73 -22.43
CA SER A 665 -5.27 46.55 -23.27
C SER A 665 -6.48 45.61 -23.25
N GLU A 666 -6.81 44.99 -24.39
CA GLU A 666 -7.91 44.02 -24.54
C GLU A 666 -7.77 42.77 -23.64
N PHE A 667 -6.60 42.61 -23.03
CA PHE A 667 -6.24 41.49 -22.16
C PHE A 667 -6.43 41.79 -20.67
N LEU A 668 -6.87 43.00 -20.30
CA LEU A 668 -7.05 43.41 -18.91
C LEU A 668 -8.47 43.94 -18.67
N VAL A 669 -9.16 43.39 -17.67
CA VAL A 669 -10.42 43.89 -17.13
C VAL A 669 -10.10 44.54 -15.78
N MET A 670 -10.40 45.83 -15.64
CA MET A 670 -10.20 46.55 -14.38
C MET A 670 -11.54 46.81 -13.71
N ASN A 671 -11.58 46.53 -12.42
CA ASN A 671 -12.68 46.86 -11.51
C ASN A 671 -12.10 47.76 -10.41
N GLU A 672 -12.94 48.45 -9.62
CA GLU A 672 -12.49 49.41 -8.59
C GLU A 672 -11.52 48.83 -7.53
N GLN A 673 -11.32 47.51 -7.49
CA GLN A 673 -10.50 46.82 -6.50
C GLN A 673 -9.48 45.82 -7.09
N GLN A 674 -9.53 45.49 -8.38
CA GLN A 674 -8.71 44.42 -8.98
C GLN A 674 -8.41 44.64 -10.47
N ILE A 675 -7.22 44.19 -10.90
CA ILE A 675 -6.84 44.04 -12.31
C ILE A 675 -6.88 42.54 -12.65
N ASN A 676 -7.76 42.17 -13.58
CA ASN A 676 -7.94 40.79 -14.03
C ASN A 676 -7.42 40.60 -15.45
N ILE A 677 -6.60 39.56 -15.68
CA ILE A 677 -6.16 39.19 -17.03
C ILE A 677 -7.23 38.30 -17.68
N LYS A 678 -7.74 38.71 -18.86
CA LYS A 678 -8.74 37.95 -19.60
C LYS A 678 -8.04 36.88 -20.44
N MET A 679 -7.97 35.63 -19.96
CA MET A 679 -7.42 34.51 -20.71
C MET A 679 -8.49 33.43 -20.97
N ASN A 680 -9.29 33.61 -22.03
CA ASN A 680 -10.13 32.54 -22.55
C ASN A 680 -9.30 31.72 -23.54
N MET A 681 -8.99 30.48 -23.16
CA MET A 681 -8.32 29.54 -24.05
C MET A 681 -9.20 28.31 -24.20
N GLU A 682 -10.04 28.31 -25.25
CA GLU A 682 -10.59 27.06 -25.76
C GLU A 682 -9.46 26.20 -26.32
N ARG A 683 -9.56 24.89 -26.10
CA ARG A 683 -8.50 23.93 -26.40
C ARG A 683 -9.07 22.70 -27.05
N ASP A 684 -8.49 22.37 -28.19
CA ASP A 684 -8.70 21.10 -28.86
C ASP A 684 -7.79 20.05 -28.23
N PHE A 685 -8.41 19.08 -27.56
CA PHE A 685 -7.70 17.93 -27.02
C PHE A 685 -7.42 16.93 -28.15
N VAL A 686 -6.17 16.44 -28.22
CA VAL A 686 -5.76 15.46 -29.22
C VAL A 686 -5.62 14.10 -28.53
N LYS A 687 -6.26 13.07 -29.10
CA LYS A 687 -6.14 11.70 -28.62
C LYS A 687 -4.70 11.20 -28.78
N GLU A 688 -4.12 10.67 -27.71
CA GLU A 688 -2.77 10.09 -27.70
C GLU A 688 -2.86 8.65 -28.22
N GLU A 689 -2.64 8.48 -29.52
CA GLU A 689 -2.73 7.20 -30.21
C GLU A 689 -1.64 6.19 -29.80
N THR A 690 -0.58 6.64 -29.11
CA THR A 690 0.50 5.77 -28.61
C THR A 690 0.22 5.17 -27.23
N TYR A 691 -0.91 5.53 -26.59
CA TYR A 691 -1.31 5.00 -25.29
C TYR A 691 -1.93 3.61 -25.41
N THR A 692 -1.35 2.62 -24.72
CA THR A 692 -1.73 1.20 -24.81
C THR A 692 -2.38 0.64 -23.55
N GLY A 693 -2.67 1.49 -22.55
CA GLY A 693 -3.44 1.10 -21.37
C GLY A 693 -4.95 1.01 -21.66
N GLY A 694 -5.74 0.45 -20.74
CA GLY A 694 -7.20 0.46 -20.88
C GLY A 694 -7.75 1.90 -20.91
N GLY A 695 -8.58 2.23 -21.91
CA GLY A 695 -9.20 3.55 -22.11
C GLY A 695 -8.60 4.38 -23.26
N HIS A 696 -8.88 5.69 -23.27
CA HIS A 696 -8.30 6.65 -24.21
C HIS A 696 -7.66 7.80 -23.43
N LEU A 697 -6.39 8.08 -23.73
CA LEU A 697 -5.70 9.24 -23.19
C LEU A 697 -5.83 10.39 -24.18
N TYR A 698 -6.35 11.53 -23.74
CA TYR A 698 -6.37 12.75 -24.53
C TYR A 698 -5.38 13.75 -23.91
N LYS A 699 -4.52 14.34 -24.74
CA LYS A 699 -3.51 15.32 -24.32
C LYS A 699 -3.75 16.65 -25.03
N ALA A 700 -3.48 17.73 -24.32
CA ALA A 700 -3.24 19.04 -24.93
C ALA A 700 -1.79 19.44 -24.63
N LYS A 701 -1.02 19.81 -25.66
CA LYS A 701 0.34 20.33 -25.48
C LYS A 701 0.28 21.85 -25.27
N LEU A 702 0.88 22.32 -24.18
CA LEU A 702 1.16 23.73 -23.96
C LEU A 702 2.53 24.04 -24.54
N PHE A 703 2.58 24.83 -25.61
CA PHE A 703 3.83 25.38 -26.11
C PHE A 703 4.12 26.66 -25.33
N ALA A 704 5.26 26.72 -24.62
CA ALA A 704 5.74 27.93 -23.93
C ALA A 704 5.92 29.13 -24.88
N ASN A 705 5.92 28.86 -26.19
CA ASN A 705 6.16 29.79 -27.29
C ASN A 705 5.11 30.93 -27.37
N GLY A 706 3.95 30.78 -26.72
CA GLY A 706 2.92 31.82 -26.59
C GLY A 706 2.91 32.56 -25.24
N ILE A 707 3.72 32.12 -24.28
CA ILE A 707 3.78 32.68 -22.94
C ILE A 707 4.98 33.64 -22.87
N LYS A 708 4.73 34.93 -23.08
CA LYS A 708 5.78 35.94 -22.89
C LYS A 708 5.94 36.23 -21.41
N ARG A 709 7.17 36.07 -20.91
CA ARG A 709 7.56 36.50 -19.56
C ARG A 709 7.50 38.02 -19.50
N LEU A 710 6.76 38.57 -18.53
CA LEU A 710 6.85 39.99 -18.18
C LEU A 710 8.17 40.19 -17.42
N ASN A 711 9.16 40.84 -18.04
CA ASN A 711 10.52 40.91 -17.49
C ASN A 711 10.71 42.01 -16.44
N GLY A 712 9.70 42.84 -16.19
CA GLY A 712 9.71 43.88 -15.15
C GLY A 712 8.79 45.05 -15.50
N LEU A 713 8.37 45.79 -14.47
CA LEU A 713 7.64 47.05 -14.56
C LEU A 713 8.55 48.15 -14.02
N GLY A 714 8.88 49.15 -14.85
CA GLY A 714 9.82 50.22 -14.51
C GLY A 714 9.12 51.45 -13.95
N VAL A 715 9.54 51.90 -12.76
CA VAL A 715 9.09 53.14 -12.11
C VAL A 715 10.04 54.29 -12.48
N ARG A 716 9.54 55.40 -13.00
CA ARG A 716 10.28 56.68 -13.06
C ARG A 716 9.53 57.72 -12.24
N LYS A 717 10.17 58.26 -11.20
CA LYS A 717 9.69 59.46 -10.50
C LYS A 717 9.75 60.65 -11.48
N ARG A 718 8.66 61.40 -11.58
CA ARG A 718 8.69 62.81 -12.00
C ARG A 718 8.57 63.67 -10.76
#